data_AF-M0EE38-F1
#
_entry.id   AF-M0EE38-F1
#
_cell.length_a   1.000
_cell.length_b   1.000
_cell.length_c   1.000
_cell.angle_alpha   90.00
_cell.angle_beta   90.00
_cell.angle_gamma   90.00
#
_symmetry.space_group_name_H-M   'P 1'
#
loop_
_entity.id
_entity.type
_entity.pdbx_description
1 polymer ?
#
loop_
_entity_poly.entity_id
_entity_poly.type
_entity_poly.pdbx_seq_one_letter_code
_entity_poly.pdbx_strand_id
1 'polypeptide(L)'
;MGVTDKITCRVVDDDSRPLAGRIVIGERRDGDRIGHWTTGADGDFVLEADGGTALDDVSFTVRNPAQGGTEEPVRRRKRPDESEATLRLTVNARDIVLHGGSGHRGMNDAACTTAGPVRSHRFYTQFPELDPYDRDEELLRTLGGTGGEVGAPMMETPDDPVGDAETPAGYGIFGQFVDHDITFDPTSDIDRRNDPAALRNFRTPALDLDSLYRTNAETAPFLYDHDADERKLLTGEAAPPEGDDGGVFGPPGTDLQRNEQDTAVIGDPRNDENVVVSQLQLAFANFHSRIVDHLLGPGSSLVEEDESVLEAAQRLVRWHYQWVVRHDLLPRICDRYVLADIEEHGRQFFLPPGHTPAIPVEFGGAAYRFGHSMIPHAFDVNDGVGEVPLFPTGSEAEEQHLRGGGPVSSDLVVDWSRLLDTGDGNYQPSRKIEPLLAPALFELPVSGDRSLAVRNLRRGKALGLASGQDVAARMGYDPIRNEAFGDESPIMRTLRAHGRGADPDAPLWYYVLAEADYQQDGERLGAVGSRIVAETLIGLIEADETAYPNAAPDGWEPSLPQPTPTDGYTLADITAFAAEARPDGLVIDTIDAGPGSGAADGAGDPLDESVRLRNAAAEPIDLTGYVIDFDGQRDDLPGATLAPDETLTVHVGSGTDTAADHYLGREAPVLDDGGEVVTLYDPDGERTTRRRYVG
;
A
#
# COMPACT_ATOMS: atom_id res chain seq x y z
N MET A 1 -33.45 36.68 10.91
CA MET A 1 -33.11 36.68 9.48
C MET A 1 -31.98 37.67 9.29
N GLY A 2 -30.73 37.20 9.39
CA GLY A 2 -29.61 37.91 8.79
C GLY A 2 -29.65 37.63 7.28
N VAL A 3 -29.32 38.62 6.47
CA VAL A 3 -29.10 38.40 5.03
C VAL A 3 -27.66 37.93 4.89
N THR A 4 -27.46 36.73 4.34
CA THR A 4 -26.14 36.28 3.89
C THR A 4 -25.83 36.98 2.58
N ASP A 5 -25.06 38.05 2.65
CA ASP A 5 -24.57 38.76 1.47
C ASP A 5 -23.49 37.91 0.79
N LYS A 6 -23.90 37.09 -0.19
CA LYS A 6 -22.99 36.37 -1.08
C LYS A 6 -22.27 37.38 -1.98
N ILE A 7 -20.95 37.40 -1.92
CA ILE A 7 -20.10 38.28 -2.72
C ILE A 7 -19.42 37.42 -3.79
N THR A 8 -19.67 37.71 -5.06
CA THR A 8 -18.95 37.08 -6.15
C THR A 8 -17.54 37.67 -6.21
N CYS A 9 -16.53 36.83 -6.31
CA CYS A 9 -15.14 37.22 -6.47
C CYS A 9 -14.62 36.71 -7.82
N ARG A 10 -13.60 37.36 -8.39
CA ARG A 10 -12.94 36.93 -9.62
C ARG A 10 -11.45 37.22 -9.59
N VAL A 11 -10.64 36.18 -9.77
CA VAL A 11 -9.20 36.27 -9.98
C VAL A 11 -8.92 36.49 -11.46
N VAL A 12 -8.03 37.43 -11.75
CA VAL A 12 -7.57 37.75 -13.09
C VAL A 12 -6.05 37.95 -13.11
N ASP A 13 -5.45 37.91 -14.30
CA ASP A 13 -4.09 38.37 -14.50
C ASP A 13 -4.00 39.91 -14.67
N ASP A 14 -2.78 40.42 -14.86
CA ASP A 14 -2.51 41.85 -15.11
C ASP A 14 -3.22 42.39 -16.39
N ASP A 15 -3.53 41.54 -17.37
CA ASP A 15 -4.29 41.87 -18.58
C ASP A 15 -5.83 41.80 -18.38
N SER A 16 -6.29 41.48 -17.16
CA SER A 16 -7.70 41.23 -16.79
C SER A 16 -8.35 40.01 -17.45
N ARG A 17 -7.56 39.03 -17.93
CA ARG A 17 -8.05 37.69 -18.30
C ARG A 17 -8.39 36.92 -17.02
N PRO A 18 -9.50 36.16 -16.96
CA PRO A 18 -9.78 35.31 -15.82
C PRO A 18 -8.77 34.18 -15.67
N LEU A 19 -8.46 33.80 -14.44
CA LEU A 19 -7.55 32.69 -14.13
C LEU A 19 -8.31 31.58 -13.42
N ALA A 20 -8.54 30.48 -14.13
CA ALA A 20 -9.17 29.26 -13.62
C ALA A 20 -8.17 28.39 -12.83
N GLY A 21 -8.68 27.47 -12.01
CA GLY A 21 -7.86 26.49 -11.28
C GLY A 21 -6.90 27.08 -10.23
N ARG A 22 -7.09 28.35 -9.85
CA ARG A 22 -6.29 29.01 -8.80
C ARG A 22 -6.92 28.75 -7.44
N ILE A 23 -6.09 28.39 -6.47
CA ILE A 23 -6.52 28.23 -5.07
C ILE A 23 -6.47 29.61 -4.42
N VAL A 24 -7.61 30.11 -3.95
CA VAL A 24 -7.73 31.36 -3.21
C VAL A 24 -7.97 31.03 -1.74
N ILE A 25 -7.14 31.57 -0.85
CA ILE A 25 -7.27 31.43 0.60
C ILE A 25 -7.67 32.80 1.16
N GLY A 26 -8.72 32.83 1.98
CA GLY A 26 -9.17 34.02 2.69
C GLY A 26 -8.83 33.94 4.18
N GLU A 27 -8.20 34.98 4.71
CA GLU A 27 -7.79 35.07 6.13
C GLU A 27 -8.18 36.43 6.71
N ARG A 28 -8.51 36.45 8.02
CA ARG A 28 -8.68 37.68 8.79
C ARG A 28 -7.35 38.19 9.33
N ARG A 29 -7.32 39.48 9.71
CA ARG A 29 -6.12 40.12 10.31
C ARG A 29 -5.63 39.53 11.64
N ASP A 30 -6.44 38.73 12.32
CA ASP A 30 -6.08 37.98 13.53
C ASP A 30 -5.48 36.59 13.23
N GLY A 31 -5.50 36.15 11.97
CA GLY A 31 -4.97 34.86 11.51
C GLY A 31 -6.02 33.80 11.24
N ASP A 32 -7.30 34.05 11.58
CA ASP A 32 -8.37 33.07 11.36
C ASP A 32 -8.70 32.93 9.87
N ARG A 33 -8.55 31.72 9.33
CA ARG A 33 -8.93 31.37 7.95
C ARG A 33 -10.45 31.37 7.81
N ILE A 34 -10.97 32.19 6.91
CA ILE A 34 -12.41 32.34 6.65
C ILE A 34 -12.94 31.43 5.54
N GLY A 35 -12.04 30.79 4.78
CA GLY A 35 -12.42 29.88 3.71
C GLY A 35 -11.30 29.69 2.69
N HIS A 36 -11.59 28.85 1.71
CA HIS A 36 -10.77 28.70 0.51
C HIS A 36 -11.64 28.31 -0.67
N TRP A 37 -11.16 28.60 -1.88
CA TRP A 37 -11.93 28.44 -3.10
C TRP A 37 -11.02 28.12 -4.28
N THR A 38 -11.43 27.19 -5.13
CA THR A 38 -10.84 27.03 -6.47
C THR A 38 -11.61 27.90 -7.46
N THR A 39 -10.90 28.66 -8.28
CA THR A 39 -11.53 29.54 -9.27
C THR A 39 -12.12 28.74 -10.45
N GLY A 40 -13.36 29.05 -10.80
CA GLY A 40 -14.04 28.48 -11.97
C GLY A 40 -13.43 28.90 -13.30
N ALA A 41 -14.02 28.43 -14.41
CA ALA A 41 -13.53 28.72 -15.77
C ALA A 41 -13.46 30.23 -16.10
N ASP A 42 -14.37 31.03 -15.53
CA ASP A 42 -14.34 32.50 -15.63
C ASP A 42 -13.58 33.15 -14.45
N GLY A 43 -12.62 32.43 -13.85
CA GLY A 43 -11.79 32.87 -12.74
C GLY A 43 -12.54 33.20 -11.46
N ASP A 44 -13.80 32.78 -11.33
CA ASP A 44 -14.75 33.22 -10.32
C ASP A 44 -14.88 32.26 -9.13
N PHE A 45 -15.23 32.82 -7.97
CA PHE A 45 -15.59 32.10 -6.76
C PHE A 45 -16.60 32.88 -5.94
N VAL A 46 -17.27 32.26 -4.96
CA VAL A 46 -18.30 32.94 -4.14
C VAL A 46 -17.88 32.94 -2.67
N LEU A 47 -17.74 34.14 -2.11
CA LEU A 47 -17.50 34.36 -0.68
C LEU A 47 -18.85 34.48 0.04
N GLU A 48 -19.08 33.62 1.03
CA GLU A 48 -20.22 33.73 1.95
C GLU A 48 -19.77 34.43 3.24
N ALA A 49 -20.16 35.69 3.41
CA ALA A 49 -19.74 36.50 4.55
C ALA A 49 -20.74 36.40 5.71
N ASP A 50 -20.48 35.51 6.66
CA ASP A 50 -21.26 35.44 7.89
C ASP A 50 -21.19 36.76 8.69
N GLY A 51 -22.35 37.21 9.13
CA GLY A 51 -22.51 38.19 10.22
C GLY A 51 -22.05 39.63 9.96
N GLY A 52 -21.79 40.03 8.70
CA GLY A 52 -21.40 41.40 8.37
C GLY A 52 -19.89 41.67 8.52
N THR A 53 -19.06 40.67 8.25
CA THR A 53 -17.60 40.83 8.15
C THR A 53 -17.26 41.95 7.16
N ALA A 54 -16.58 43.00 7.62
CA ALA A 54 -16.09 44.05 6.74
C ALA A 54 -15.03 43.47 5.80
N LEU A 55 -15.33 43.44 4.51
CA LEU A 55 -14.44 42.92 3.46
C LEU A 55 -13.02 43.49 3.55
N ASP A 56 -12.83 44.71 4.06
CA ASP A 56 -11.54 45.40 4.20
C ASP A 56 -10.59 44.80 5.25
N ASP A 57 -11.09 43.92 6.13
CA ASP A 57 -10.31 43.20 7.15
C ASP A 57 -9.93 41.76 6.74
N VAL A 58 -10.19 41.40 5.48
CA VAL A 58 -9.84 40.10 4.87
C VAL A 58 -8.66 40.25 3.91
N SER A 59 -7.59 39.48 4.14
CA SER A 59 -6.51 39.22 3.17
C SER A 59 -6.85 38.03 2.28
N PHE A 60 -6.42 38.09 1.02
CA PHE A 60 -6.55 37.00 0.07
C PHE A 60 -5.17 36.63 -0.46
N THR A 61 -4.81 35.36 -0.32
CA THR A 61 -3.64 34.75 -0.96
C THR A 61 -4.14 33.92 -2.12
N VAL A 62 -3.51 34.04 -3.28
CA VAL A 62 -3.82 33.23 -4.47
C VAL A 62 -2.60 32.35 -4.73
N ARG A 63 -2.82 31.05 -4.93
CA ARG A 63 -1.77 30.09 -5.25
C ARG A 63 -2.06 29.46 -6.60
N ASN A 64 -1.00 29.23 -7.36
CA ASN A 64 -1.05 28.42 -8.56
C ASN A 64 -0.46 27.04 -8.25
N PRO A 65 -1.25 25.97 -8.25
CA PRO A 65 -0.74 24.61 -8.03
C PRO A 65 0.42 24.26 -8.97
N ALA A 66 0.40 24.79 -10.20
CA ALA A 66 1.40 24.59 -11.25
C ALA A 66 2.82 25.10 -10.95
N GLN A 67 3.01 25.94 -9.92
CA GLN A 67 4.32 26.49 -9.53
C GLN A 67 4.73 25.98 -8.15
N GLY A 68 4.53 24.69 -7.88
CA GLY A 68 4.89 24.06 -6.60
C GLY A 68 4.16 24.70 -5.41
N GLY A 69 2.92 25.16 -5.61
CA GLY A 69 2.12 25.82 -4.58
C GLY A 69 2.63 27.20 -4.12
N THR A 70 3.58 27.82 -4.83
CA THR A 70 4.07 29.17 -4.48
C THR A 70 2.97 30.23 -4.48
N GLU A 71 3.09 31.19 -3.57
CA GLU A 71 2.10 32.26 -3.39
C GLU A 71 2.24 33.32 -4.50
N GLU A 72 1.18 33.53 -5.27
CA GLU A 72 1.03 34.68 -6.16
C GLU A 72 0.41 35.85 -5.35
N PRO A 73 1.20 36.84 -4.90
CA PRO A 73 0.68 37.90 -4.05
C PRO A 73 -0.31 38.78 -4.83
N VAL A 74 -1.53 38.92 -4.30
CA VAL A 74 -2.59 39.75 -4.91
C VAL A 74 -2.12 41.21 -4.96
N ARG A 75 -1.75 41.67 -6.17
CA ARG A 75 -1.19 43.02 -6.37
C ARG A 75 -2.23 44.12 -6.35
N ARG A 76 -3.48 43.80 -6.69
CA ARG A 76 -4.57 44.76 -6.73
C ARG A 76 -5.89 44.09 -6.38
N ARG A 77 -6.64 44.77 -5.51
CA ARG A 77 -8.02 44.49 -5.16
C ARG A 77 -8.88 45.65 -5.63
N LYS A 78 -9.96 45.40 -6.39
CA LYS A 78 -10.88 46.45 -6.85
C LYS A 78 -12.32 45.95 -6.97
N ARG A 79 -13.29 46.73 -6.49
CA ARG A 79 -14.69 46.59 -6.92
C ARG A 79 -14.86 47.31 -8.28
N PRO A 80 -15.33 46.65 -9.35
CA PRO A 80 -15.39 47.24 -10.67
C PRO A 80 -16.45 48.34 -10.78
N ASP A 81 -17.54 48.25 -10.01
CA ASP A 81 -18.59 49.26 -9.87
C ASP A 81 -19.12 49.32 -8.41
N GLU A 82 -19.76 50.40 -8.00
CA GLU A 82 -20.35 50.55 -6.65
C GLU A 82 -21.70 49.82 -6.50
N SER A 83 -22.31 49.37 -7.61
CA SER A 83 -23.60 48.69 -7.63
C SER A 83 -23.56 47.16 -7.82
N GLU A 84 -22.39 46.56 -8.02
CA GLU A 84 -22.24 45.09 -8.14
C GLU A 84 -21.45 44.52 -6.97
N ALA A 85 -21.91 43.39 -6.41
CA ALA A 85 -21.24 42.64 -5.35
C ALA A 85 -20.06 41.80 -5.89
N THR A 86 -19.26 42.37 -6.79
CA THR A 86 -18.17 41.68 -7.50
C THR A 86 -16.80 42.18 -7.01
N LEU A 87 -15.94 41.30 -6.49
CA LEU A 87 -14.59 41.65 -6.04
C LEU A 87 -13.53 41.09 -7.00
N ARG A 88 -12.72 41.96 -7.62
CA ARG A 88 -11.62 41.53 -8.50
C ARG A 88 -10.28 41.48 -7.77
N LEU A 89 -9.57 40.35 -7.90
CA LEU A 89 -8.20 40.11 -7.43
C LEU A 89 -7.27 39.97 -8.66
N THR A 90 -6.11 40.62 -8.65
CA THR A 90 -5.16 40.59 -9.79
C THR A 90 -3.81 39.98 -9.41
N VAL A 91 -3.35 39.00 -10.20
CA VAL A 91 -2.07 38.25 -10.09
C VAL A 91 -1.36 38.18 -11.46
N ASN A 92 -0.33 37.34 -11.66
CA ASN A 92 0.62 37.49 -12.79
C ASN A 92 0.92 36.15 -13.49
N ALA A 93 0.41 35.94 -14.72
CA ALA A 93 0.44 34.66 -15.44
C ALA A 93 0.69 34.81 -16.97
N ARG A 94 0.94 33.70 -17.69
CA ARG A 94 1.16 33.63 -19.17
C ARG A 94 0.53 32.36 -19.78
N ASP A 95 -0.01 32.47 -21.00
CA ASP A 95 -0.93 31.49 -21.65
C ASP A 95 -0.32 30.61 -22.77
N ILE A 96 -0.92 29.42 -23.02
CA ILE A 96 -1.02 28.71 -24.33
C ILE A 96 -2.42 28.00 -24.44
N VAL A 97 -2.94 27.74 -25.66
CA VAL A 97 -4.29 27.15 -25.96
C VAL A 97 -4.22 26.03 -27.02
N LEU A 98 -5.13 25.03 -27.00
CA LEU A 98 -5.16 23.81 -27.86
C LEU A 98 -6.55 23.37 -28.40
N HIS A 99 -6.56 22.48 -29.42
CA HIS A 99 -7.69 21.74 -30.07
C HIS A 99 -7.18 20.39 -30.66
N GLY A 100 -7.91 19.27 -30.85
CA GLY A 100 -9.26 18.84 -30.39
C GLY A 100 -10.17 18.13 -31.45
N GLY A 101 -10.37 16.79 -31.39
CA GLY A 101 -11.53 16.09 -32.05
C GLY A 101 -11.41 14.60 -32.55
N SER A 102 -12.11 13.67 -31.86
CA SER A 102 -12.77 12.37 -32.24
C SER A 102 -12.57 11.69 -33.63
N GLY A 103 -12.62 10.35 -33.86
CA GLY A 103 -12.86 9.14 -33.01
C GLY A 103 -13.66 8.01 -33.76
N HIS A 104 -13.38 6.69 -33.58
CA HIS A 104 -14.18 5.56 -34.15
C HIS A 104 -14.03 4.19 -33.43
N ARG A 105 -15.03 3.28 -33.56
CA ARG A 105 -15.21 1.99 -32.81
C ARG A 105 -15.15 0.72 -33.70
N GLY A 106 -14.87 -0.47 -33.12
CA GLY A 106 -15.39 -1.76 -33.67
C GLY A 106 -14.85 -3.11 -33.14
N MET A 107 -15.67 -3.82 -32.34
CA MET A 107 -15.86 -5.31 -32.19
C MET A 107 -14.65 -6.28 -32.19
N ASN A 108 -14.55 -7.21 -31.23
CA ASN A 108 -15.24 -8.53 -31.30
C ASN A 108 -15.37 -9.28 -29.94
N ASP A 109 -16.03 -10.46 -29.99
CA ASP A 109 -16.70 -11.15 -28.88
C ASP A 109 -15.87 -12.09 -27.97
N ALA A 110 -16.52 -12.55 -26.90
CA ALA A 110 -16.00 -13.43 -25.85
C ALA A 110 -15.70 -14.87 -26.33
N ALA A 111 -14.80 -15.55 -25.62
CA ALA A 111 -14.54 -16.99 -25.80
C ALA A 111 -15.22 -17.79 -24.68
N CYS A 112 -16.01 -18.81 -25.04
CA CYS A 112 -16.58 -19.76 -24.08
C CYS A 112 -15.70 -21.01 -23.99
N THR A 113 -15.61 -21.61 -22.80
CA THR A 113 -15.06 -22.95 -22.60
C THR A 113 -16.16 -23.93 -22.22
N THR A 114 -15.82 -25.20 -22.04
CA THR A 114 -16.74 -26.26 -21.58
C THR A 114 -17.32 -26.02 -20.18
N ALA A 115 -16.75 -25.09 -19.40
CA ALA A 115 -17.25 -24.68 -18.08
C ALA A 115 -18.25 -23.50 -18.14
N GLY A 116 -18.51 -22.94 -19.33
CA GLY A 116 -19.39 -21.80 -19.52
C GLY A 116 -18.70 -20.60 -20.18
N PRO A 117 -19.39 -19.43 -20.24
CA PRO A 117 -18.76 -18.20 -20.68
C PRO A 117 -17.73 -17.75 -19.64
N VAL A 118 -16.45 -17.67 -20.04
CA VAL A 118 -15.44 -17.00 -19.23
C VAL A 118 -15.79 -15.52 -19.20
N ARG A 119 -16.20 -15.01 -18.05
CA ARG A 119 -16.40 -13.56 -17.82
C ARG A 119 -15.03 -12.90 -17.73
N SER A 120 -14.35 -12.75 -18.88
CA SER A 120 -13.13 -11.95 -18.94
C SER A 120 -13.52 -10.48 -18.77
N HIS A 121 -13.06 -9.87 -17.69
CA HIS A 121 -13.11 -8.43 -17.53
C HIS A 121 -12.15 -7.79 -18.55
N ARG A 122 -12.34 -6.52 -18.87
CA ARG A 122 -11.55 -5.83 -19.91
C ARG A 122 -10.69 -4.75 -19.27
N PHE A 123 -9.59 -4.42 -19.93
CA PHE A 123 -8.98 -3.11 -19.73
C PHE A 123 -9.74 -2.06 -20.53
N TYR A 124 -9.57 -0.79 -20.19
CA TYR A 124 -10.08 0.33 -20.99
C TYR A 124 -9.03 1.46 -21.07
N THR A 125 -9.12 2.30 -22.10
CA THR A 125 -8.35 3.55 -22.16
C THR A 125 -9.10 4.61 -21.39
N GLN A 126 -8.47 5.20 -20.39
CA GLN A 126 -9.05 6.26 -19.55
C GLN A 126 -9.20 7.56 -20.33
N PHE A 127 -8.26 7.87 -21.23
CA PHE A 127 -8.27 9.08 -22.06
C PHE A 127 -8.27 8.75 -23.58
N PRO A 128 -9.34 8.11 -24.11
CA PRO A 128 -9.39 7.61 -25.49
C PRO A 128 -9.39 8.71 -26.57
N GLU A 129 -9.53 9.97 -26.20
CA GLU A 129 -9.40 11.16 -27.04
C GLU A 129 -7.97 11.70 -27.21
N LEU A 130 -7.00 11.20 -26.44
CA LEU A 130 -5.60 11.62 -26.54
C LEU A 130 -4.85 10.81 -27.58
N ASP A 131 -3.91 11.47 -28.27
CA ASP A 131 -3.02 10.80 -29.23
C ASP A 131 -1.95 9.97 -28.48
N PRO A 132 -1.72 8.70 -28.87
CA PRO A 132 -0.67 7.88 -28.26
C PRO A 132 0.74 8.46 -28.46
N TYR A 133 1.58 8.37 -27.43
CA TYR A 133 2.98 8.81 -27.46
C TYR A 133 3.86 7.83 -28.24
N ASP A 134 3.81 7.90 -29.58
CA ASP A 134 4.53 7.00 -30.49
C ASP A 134 5.94 7.50 -30.80
N ARG A 135 6.92 7.12 -29.98
CA ARG A 135 8.36 7.36 -30.20
C ARG A 135 9.09 6.10 -30.66
N ASP A 136 10.27 6.28 -31.25
CA ASP A 136 11.06 5.14 -31.73
C ASP A 136 11.46 4.17 -30.60
N GLU A 137 11.70 2.91 -30.96
CA GLU A 137 12.09 1.89 -29.99
C GLU A 137 13.54 2.10 -29.49
N GLU A 138 14.34 2.84 -30.26
CA GLU A 138 15.72 3.22 -29.93
C GLU A 138 15.76 4.16 -28.72
N LEU A 139 14.89 5.16 -28.63
CA LEU A 139 14.74 6.01 -27.44
C LEU A 139 14.36 5.18 -26.21
N LEU A 140 13.36 4.30 -26.32
CA LEU A 140 12.87 3.52 -25.17
C LEU A 140 13.93 2.53 -24.67
N ARG A 141 14.69 1.91 -25.58
CA ARG A 141 15.85 1.06 -25.24
C ARG A 141 17.01 1.87 -24.67
N THR A 142 17.23 3.09 -25.15
CA THR A 142 18.29 3.97 -24.62
C THR A 142 17.96 4.39 -23.20
N LEU A 143 16.73 4.83 -22.90
CA LEU A 143 16.29 5.24 -21.57
C LEU A 143 16.36 4.11 -20.54
N GLY A 144 15.88 2.92 -20.92
CA GLY A 144 15.87 1.76 -20.03
C GLY A 144 17.14 0.90 -20.04
N GLY A 145 18.11 1.17 -20.91
CA GLY A 145 19.35 0.39 -21.06
C GLY A 145 19.17 -1.00 -21.66
N THR A 146 20.18 -1.48 -22.40
CA THR A 146 20.21 -2.85 -22.93
C THR A 146 21.14 -3.76 -22.13
N GLY A 147 20.58 -4.81 -21.54
CA GLY A 147 21.34 -6.01 -21.15
C GLY A 147 22.42 -5.83 -20.07
N GLY A 148 22.26 -4.88 -19.14
CA GLY A 148 23.25 -4.64 -18.07
C GLY A 148 24.29 -3.56 -18.37
N GLU A 149 24.10 -2.77 -19.43
CA GLU A 149 24.95 -1.61 -19.70
C GLU A 149 24.96 -0.62 -18.52
N VAL A 150 26.13 -0.50 -17.88
CA VAL A 150 26.40 0.43 -16.78
C VAL A 150 26.16 1.86 -17.25
N GLY A 151 25.29 2.59 -16.52
CA GLY A 151 24.97 3.99 -16.83
C GLY A 151 23.78 4.18 -17.77
N ALA A 152 22.81 3.25 -17.78
CA ALA A 152 21.50 3.49 -18.37
C ALA A 152 20.85 4.75 -17.73
N PRO A 153 20.16 5.62 -18.49
CA PRO A 153 19.65 6.89 -17.99
C PRO A 153 18.71 6.80 -16.78
N MET A 154 17.88 5.75 -16.70
CA MET A 154 16.97 5.49 -15.57
C MET A 154 17.57 4.57 -14.49
N MET A 155 18.86 4.26 -14.54
CA MET A 155 19.56 3.48 -13.51
C MET A 155 20.19 4.46 -12.52
N GLU A 156 20.00 4.24 -11.22
CA GLU A 156 20.71 5.03 -10.20
C GLU A 156 22.22 4.79 -10.25
N THR A 157 23.01 5.67 -9.63
CA THR A 157 24.47 5.54 -9.62
C THR A 157 25.00 5.38 -8.20
N PRO A 158 26.12 4.66 -7.98
CA PRO A 158 26.71 4.54 -6.64
C PRO A 158 27.13 5.86 -5.99
N ASP A 159 27.34 6.92 -6.80
CA ASP A 159 27.68 8.27 -6.32
C ASP A 159 26.44 9.12 -6.00
N ASP A 160 25.24 8.68 -6.41
CA ASP A 160 23.95 9.38 -6.33
C ASP A 160 22.81 8.33 -6.30
N PRO A 161 22.65 7.60 -5.16
CA PRO A 161 21.59 6.61 -4.98
C PRO A 161 20.25 7.28 -4.62
N VAL A 162 19.13 6.63 -4.95
CA VAL A 162 17.79 7.08 -4.53
C VAL A 162 17.69 7.07 -3.01
N GLY A 163 17.09 8.11 -2.43
CA GLY A 163 16.95 8.26 -0.99
C GLY A 163 15.84 7.41 -0.37
N ASP A 164 15.85 7.32 0.95
CA ASP A 164 14.78 6.73 1.75
C ASP A 164 13.58 7.68 1.87
N ALA A 165 12.37 7.12 1.95
CA ALA A 165 11.10 7.83 2.14
C ALA A 165 10.49 7.53 3.53
N GLU A 166 9.60 8.39 4.02
CA GLU A 166 8.86 8.17 5.28
C GLU A 166 7.93 6.94 5.24
N THR A 167 7.61 6.41 4.06
CA THR A 167 6.75 5.23 3.91
C THR A 167 7.52 3.95 4.24
N PRO A 168 7.03 3.04 5.11
CA PRO A 168 7.69 1.76 5.41
C PRO A 168 7.83 0.84 4.18
N ALA A 169 8.91 0.06 4.12
CA ALA A 169 9.26 -0.84 3.00
C ALA A 169 8.14 -1.84 2.66
N GLY A 170 7.39 -2.31 3.66
CA GLY A 170 6.26 -3.23 3.49
C GLY A 170 5.15 -2.69 2.58
N TYR A 171 4.96 -1.38 2.46
CA TYR A 171 3.94 -0.80 1.55
C TYR A 171 4.29 -0.95 0.07
N GLY A 172 5.58 -1.09 -0.27
CA GLY A 172 5.98 -1.45 -1.64
C GLY A 172 5.51 -2.86 -2.02
N ILE A 173 5.63 -3.81 -1.08
CA ILE A 173 5.15 -5.19 -1.24
C ILE A 173 3.63 -5.26 -1.17
N PHE A 174 2.97 -4.48 -0.31
CA PHE A 174 1.51 -4.40 -0.28
C PHE A 174 0.93 -3.79 -1.57
N GLY A 175 1.59 -2.79 -2.16
CA GLY A 175 1.23 -2.27 -3.48
C GLY A 175 1.32 -3.34 -4.58
N GLN A 176 2.33 -4.22 -4.53
CA GLN A 176 2.42 -5.37 -5.42
C GLN A 176 1.28 -6.38 -5.18
N PHE A 177 0.97 -6.70 -3.92
CA PHE A 177 -0.12 -7.58 -3.54
C PHE A 177 -1.49 -7.07 -4.05
N VAL A 178 -1.74 -5.76 -3.95
CA VAL A 178 -2.94 -5.10 -4.50
C VAL A 178 -2.98 -5.17 -6.04
N ASP A 179 -1.86 -5.03 -6.75
CA ASP A 179 -1.82 -5.24 -8.21
C ASP A 179 -2.15 -6.69 -8.60
N HIS A 180 -1.66 -7.65 -7.82
CA HIS A 180 -1.91 -9.08 -8.06
C HIS A 180 -3.39 -9.46 -7.86
N ASP A 181 -4.08 -8.76 -6.96
CA ASP A 181 -5.52 -8.91 -6.74
C ASP A 181 -6.34 -8.37 -7.93
N ILE A 182 -6.08 -7.13 -8.34
CA ILE A 182 -6.95 -6.42 -9.30
C ILE A 182 -6.52 -6.57 -10.78
N THR A 183 -5.29 -7.01 -11.08
CA THR A 183 -4.79 -7.16 -12.46
C THR A 183 -4.18 -8.55 -12.73
N PHE A 184 -4.58 -9.19 -13.84
CA PHE A 184 -3.89 -10.34 -14.40
C PHE A 184 -4.10 -10.43 -15.93
N ASP A 185 -3.01 -10.35 -16.69
CA ASP A 185 -3.02 -10.43 -18.16
C ASP A 185 -1.92 -11.39 -18.69
N PRO A 186 -2.17 -12.70 -18.66
CA PRO A 186 -1.24 -13.73 -19.16
C PRO A 186 -1.20 -13.80 -20.71
N THR A 187 -1.93 -12.95 -21.43
CA THR A 187 -2.13 -13.04 -22.88
C THR A 187 -1.42 -11.98 -23.70
N SER A 188 -0.84 -10.98 -23.05
CA SER A 188 -0.37 -9.78 -23.71
C SER A 188 1.11 -9.84 -24.12
N ASP A 189 1.31 -9.84 -25.43
CA ASP A 189 2.62 -9.74 -26.06
C ASP A 189 3.15 -8.31 -25.98
N ILE A 190 4.33 -8.12 -25.39
CA ILE A 190 5.00 -6.81 -25.26
C ILE A 190 5.49 -6.31 -26.64
N ASP A 191 5.75 -7.21 -27.59
CA ASP A 191 6.27 -6.86 -28.92
C ASP A 191 5.18 -6.40 -29.91
N ARG A 192 3.91 -6.29 -29.47
CA ARG A 192 2.77 -5.94 -30.34
C ARG A 192 1.93 -4.81 -29.76
N ARG A 193 1.50 -3.88 -30.63
CA ARG A 193 0.49 -2.87 -30.28
C ARG A 193 -0.83 -3.58 -30.02
N ASN A 194 -1.28 -3.56 -28.77
CA ASN A 194 -2.45 -4.26 -28.28
C ASN A 194 -3.63 -3.28 -28.22
N ASP A 195 -4.83 -3.72 -28.62
CA ASP A 195 -6.07 -2.97 -28.43
C ASP A 195 -6.50 -3.12 -26.95
N PRO A 196 -6.55 -2.03 -26.15
CA PRO A 196 -6.98 -2.08 -24.75
C PRO A 196 -8.36 -2.74 -24.56
N ALA A 197 -9.30 -2.52 -25.49
CA ALA A 197 -10.64 -3.09 -25.42
C ALA A 197 -10.68 -4.59 -25.82
N ALA A 198 -9.59 -5.12 -26.38
CA ALA A 198 -9.40 -6.54 -26.67
C ALA A 198 -8.54 -7.25 -25.60
N LEU A 199 -7.76 -6.50 -24.81
CA LEU A 199 -7.05 -7.03 -23.64
C LEU A 199 -8.06 -7.51 -22.59
N ARG A 200 -7.74 -8.68 -22.01
CA ARG A 200 -8.57 -9.36 -21.02
C ARG A 200 -7.86 -9.31 -19.69
N ASN A 201 -8.48 -8.67 -18.71
CA ASN A 201 -8.17 -8.92 -17.33
C ASN A 201 -8.84 -10.25 -16.93
N PHE A 202 -8.04 -11.19 -16.46
CA PHE A 202 -8.52 -12.51 -16.01
C PHE A 202 -8.81 -12.54 -14.50
N ARG A 203 -8.48 -11.47 -13.76
CA ARG A 203 -8.97 -11.19 -12.40
C ARG A 203 -10.29 -10.45 -12.41
N THR A 204 -10.99 -10.48 -11.27
CA THR A 204 -12.04 -9.51 -10.96
C THR A 204 -11.40 -8.12 -10.83
N PRO A 205 -11.93 -7.07 -11.49
CA PRO A 205 -11.60 -5.68 -11.20
C PRO A 205 -12.40 -5.25 -9.97
N ALA A 206 -12.05 -5.81 -8.81
CA ALA A 206 -12.58 -5.51 -7.49
C ALA A 206 -11.48 -5.83 -6.46
N LEU A 207 -11.54 -5.21 -5.28
CA LEU A 207 -10.64 -5.50 -4.16
C LEU A 207 -11.29 -6.56 -3.27
N ASP A 208 -11.45 -7.76 -3.84
CA ASP A 208 -12.24 -8.88 -3.29
C ASP A 208 -11.39 -10.04 -2.75
N LEU A 209 -10.06 -9.93 -2.84
CA LEU A 209 -9.11 -10.98 -2.44
C LEU A 209 -9.32 -12.30 -3.20
N ASP A 210 -9.70 -12.25 -4.49
CA ASP A 210 -9.66 -13.40 -5.42
C ASP A 210 -8.23 -13.99 -5.54
N SER A 211 -7.19 -13.21 -5.22
CA SER A 211 -5.80 -13.69 -5.02
C SER A 211 -5.62 -14.62 -3.81
N LEU A 212 -6.45 -14.50 -2.77
CA LEU A 212 -6.46 -15.33 -1.56
C LEU A 212 -7.51 -16.44 -1.63
N TYR A 213 -8.77 -16.09 -1.93
CA TYR A 213 -9.92 -16.97 -1.83
C TYR A 213 -10.30 -17.66 -3.15
N ARG A 214 -9.78 -17.17 -4.29
CA ARG A 214 -10.38 -17.39 -5.62
C ARG A 214 -11.88 -17.04 -5.56
N THR A 215 -12.71 -17.76 -6.34
CA THR A 215 -14.15 -17.50 -6.42
C THR A 215 -14.92 -17.82 -5.12
N ASN A 216 -14.62 -18.92 -4.43
CA ASN A 216 -15.12 -19.26 -3.07
C ASN A 216 -14.58 -20.63 -2.59
N ALA A 217 -14.88 -21.00 -1.33
CA ALA A 217 -14.53 -22.29 -0.73
C ALA A 217 -15.11 -23.52 -1.46
N GLU A 218 -16.33 -23.45 -2.01
CA GLU A 218 -16.93 -24.58 -2.76
C GLU A 218 -16.18 -24.90 -4.06
N THR A 219 -15.62 -23.87 -4.71
CA THR A 219 -14.92 -23.99 -6.02
C THR A 219 -13.41 -24.14 -5.88
N ALA A 220 -12.84 -23.71 -4.76
CA ALA A 220 -11.43 -23.87 -4.42
C ALA A 220 -11.23 -24.53 -3.03
N PRO A 221 -11.82 -25.71 -2.75
CA PRO A 221 -11.77 -26.32 -1.42
C PRO A 221 -10.34 -26.67 -0.99
N PHE A 222 -9.44 -26.93 -1.93
CA PHE A 222 -8.03 -27.23 -1.67
C PHE A 222 -7.22 -26.07 -1.06
N LEU A 223 -7.81 -24.87 -0.89
CA LEU A 223 -7.23 -23.74 -0.17
C LEU A 223 -7.57 -23.75 1.33
N TYR A 224 -8.47 -24.62 1.77
CA TYR A 224 -8.98 -24.70 3.14
C TYR A 224 -8.48 -25.95 3.84
N ASP A 225 -8.41 -25.90 5.16
CA ASP A 225 -7.96 -27.02 6.00
C ASP A 225 -9.11 -28.01 6.25
N HIS A 226 -9.05 -29.21 5.66
CA HIS A 226 -10.09 -30.24 5.84
C HIS A 226 -9.82 -31.20 6.99
N ASP A 227 -8.65 -31.09 7.64
CA ASP A 227 -8.23 -32.00 8.71
C ASP A 227 -8.49 -31.38 10.10
N ALA A 228 -8.28 -30.06 10.27
CA ALA A 228 -8.53 -29.34 11.52
C ALA A 228 -9.83 -28.50 11.51
N ASP A 229 -10.00 -27.59 10.54
CA ASP A 229 -11.18 -26.71 10.47
C ASP A 229 -11.46 -26.18 9.04
N GLU A 230 -12.50 -26.70 8.37
CA GLU A 230 -12.89 -26.33 6.99
C GLU A 230 -13.19 -24.84 6.77
N ARG A 231 -13.27 -24.04 7.86
CA ARG A 231 -13.44 -22.58 7.80
C ARG A 231 -12.10 -21.82 7.69
N LYS A 232 -10.98 -22.46 8.01
CA LYS A 232 -9.63 -21.86 8.00
C LYS A 232 -8.92 -22.11 6.67
N LEU A 233 -8.01 -21.20 6.32
CA LEU A 233 -7.16 -21.36 5.14
C LEU A 233 -5.95 -22.25 5.47
N LEU A 234 -5.56 -23.10 4.52
CA LEU A 234 -4.47 -24.06 4.67
C LEU A 234 -3.11 -23.35 4.57
N THR A 235 -2.28 -23.51 5.60
CA THR A 235 -0.93 -22.93 5.70
C THR A 235 0.11 -24.02 5.93
N GLY A 236 1.35 -23.76 5.53
CA GLY A 236 2.48 -24.66 5.71
C GLY A 236 3.46 -24.18 6.76
N GLU A 237 4.62 -24.82 6.76
CA GLU A 237 5.70 -24.59 7.71
C GLU A 237 6.98 -24.23 6.96
N ALA A 238 7.73 -23.28 7.50
CA ALA A 238 9.03 -22.90 6.99
C ALA A 238 10.03 -24.05 7.18
N ALA A 239 10.82 -24.31 6.14
CA ALA A 239 11.85 -25.35 6.15
C ALA A 239 12.98 -25.00 7.14
N PRO A 240 13.65 -26.00 7.76
CA PRO A 240 14.88 -25.75 8.50
C PRO A 240 15.96 -25.15 7.58
N PRO A 241 16.86 -24.29 8.08
CA PRO A 241 17.99 -23.78 7.30
C PRO A 241 18.92 -24.91 6.83
N GLU A 242 19.68 -24.69 5.75
CA GLU A 242 20.54 -25.73 5.19
C GLU A 242 21.57 -26.25 6.20
N GLY A 243 21.39 -27.51 6.63
CA GLY A 243 22.29 -28.19 7.57
C GLY A 243 21.82 -28.18 9.03
N ASP A 244 20.63 -27.64 9.31
CA ASP A 244 19.93 -27.79 10.59
C ASP A 244 18.80 -28.83 10.48
N ASP A 245 18.44 -29.43 11.62
CA ASP A 245 17.28 -30.31 11.79
C ASP A 245 16.08 -29.54 12.42
N GLY A 246 16.26 -28.29 12.85
CA GLY A 246 15.25 -27.46 13.54
C GLY A 246 14.36 -26.63 12.60
N GLY A 247 13.07 -26.96 12.54
CA GLY A 247 12.02 -26.15 11.89
C GLY A 247 11.13 -25.41 12.89
N VAL A 248 10.33 -24.46 12.40
CA VAL A 248 9.34 -23.72 13.21
C VAL A 248 7.93 -24.22 12.89
N PHE A 249 7.44 -25.10 13.77
CA PHE A 249 6.18 -25.84 13.63
C PHE A 249 4.99 -25.17 14.33
N GLY A 250 3.78 -25.51 13.87
CA GLY A 250 2.53 -25.14 14.53
C GLY A 250 2.00 -23.72 14.23
N PRO A 251 0.75 -23.40 14.62
CA PRO A 251 0.07 -22.18 14.20
C PRO A 251 0.69 -20.90 14.81
N PRO A 252 0.47 -19.71 14.22
CA PRO A 252 -0.02 -19.53 12.83
C PRO A 252 1.02 -20.11 11.85
N GLY A 253 0.64 -20.48 10.64
CA GLY A 253 1.59 -21.09 9.70
C GLY A 253 2.78 -20.17 9.39
N THR A 254 3.95 -20.75 9.12
CA THR A 254 5.22 -20.05 8.90
C THR A 254 5.68 -20.03 7.43
N ASP A 255 5.07 -20.83 6.56
CA ASP A 255 5.13 -20.70 5.10
C ASP A 255 3.73 -20.92 4.50
N LEU A 256 3.56 -20.63 3.22
CA LEU A 256 2.42 -21.08 2.43
C LEU A 256 2.41 -22.60 2.37
N GLN A 257 1.22 -23.22 2.29
CA GLN A 257 1.15 -24.66 2.03
C GLN A 257 1.81 -24.97 0.69
N ARG A 258 2.75 -25.92 0.68
CA ARG A 258 3.42 -26.39 -0.54
C ARG A 258 3.00 -27.82 -0.89
N ASN A 259 3.06 -28.17 -2.17
CA ASN A 259 2.82 -29.53 -2.64
C ASN A 259 4.11 -30.39 -2.58
N GLU A 260 4.05 -31.66 -2.98
CA GLU A 260 5.21 -32.58 -3.06
C GLU A 260 6.34 -32.13 -4.03
N GLN A 261 6.19 -30.96 -4.67
CA GLN A 261 7.15 -30.34 -5.59
C GLN A 261 7.48 -28.90 -5.15
N ASP A 262 7.32 -28.61 -3.85
CA ASP A 262 7.66 -27.34 -3.19
C ASP A 262 6.96 -26.09 -3.72
N THR A 263 5.91 -26.27 -4.53
CA THR A 263 5.15 -25.19 -5.15
C THR A 263 4.00 -24.76 -4.24
N ALA A 264 3.88 -23.45 -3.96
CA ALA A 264 2.82 -22.91 -3.12
C ALA A 264 1.40 -23.18 -3.69
N VAL A 265 0.48 -23.55 -2.81
CA VAL A 265 -0.91 -23.91 -3.11
C VAL A 265 -1.80 -22.69 -2.82
N ILE A 266 -1.78 -21.72 -3.73
CA ILE A 266 -2.39 -20.38 -3.52
C ILE A 266 -3.32 -19.93 -4.65
N GLY A 267 -4.02 -18.81 -4.44
CA GLY A 267 -4.94 -18.20 -5.40
C GLY A 267 -4.23 -17.53 -6.60
N ASP A 268 -3.20 -16.72 -6.35
CA ASP A 268 -2.29 -16.20 -7.38
C ASP A 268 -0.87 -16.76 -7.24
N PRO A 269 -0.30 -17.46 -8.24
CA PRO A 269 1.08 -17.91 -8.16
C PRO A 269 2.10 -16.77 -8.15
N ARG A 270 1.73 -15.53 -8.53
CA ARG A 270 2.62 -14.36 -8.40
C ARG A 270 2.87 -13.96 -6.95
N ASN A 271 1.99 -14.35 -6.03
CA ASN A 271 2.20 -14.18 -4.59
C ASN A 271 3.20 -15.20 -4.00
N ASP A 272 3.98 -15.91 -4.84
CA ASP A 272 5.18 -16.68 -4.44
C ASP A 272 6.43 -16.26 -5.26
N GLU A 273 6.44 -15.07 -5.88
CA GLU A 273 7.60 -14.58 -6.68
C GLU A 273 8.83 -14.21 -5.83
N ASN A 274 8.60 -13.71 -4.62
CA ASN A 274 9.61 -13.40 -3.62
C ASN A 274 9.10 -13.76 -2.22
N VAL A 275 10.02 -13.97 -1.26
CA VAL A 275 9.69 -14.39 0.12
C VAL A 275 8.84 -13.34 0.83
N VAL A 276 9.06 -12.04 0.59
CA VAL A 276 8.31 -10.99 1.29
C VAL A 276 6.83 -10.95 0.84
N VAL A 277 6.54 -11.14 -0.45
CA VAL A 277 5.15 -11.23 -0.94
C VAL A 277 4.49 -12.56 -0.57
N SER A 278 5.24 -13.67 -0.47
CA SER A 278 4.69 -14.96 -0.02
C SER A 278 4.35 -14.95 1.47
N GLN A 279 5.20 -14.32 2.29
CA GLN A 279 4.93 -14.09 3.71
C GLN A 279 3.78 -13.07 3.93
N LEU A 280 3.50 -12.18 2.98
CA LEU A 280 2.33 -11.29 3.04
C LEU A 280 1.04 -12.02 2.69
N GLN A 281 1.05 -12.87 1.65
CA GLN A 281 -0.03 -13.80 1.34
C GLN A 281 -0.34 -14.72 2.53
N LEU A 282 0.70 -15.20 3.22
CA LEU A 282 0.59 -15.98 4.44
C LEU A 282 -0.01 -15.16 5.58
N ALA A 283 0.42 -13.91 5.79
CA ALA A 283 -0.16 -13.03 6.80
C ALA A 283 -1.67 -12.83 6.57
N PHE A 284 -2.14 -12.66 5.33
CA PHE A 284 -3.58 -12.60 5.03
C PHE A 284 -4.31 -13.93 5.23
N ALA A 285 -3.66 -15.08 4.98
CA ALA A 285 -4.23 -16.39 5.29
C ALA A 285 -4.36 -16.64 6.80
N ASN A 286 -3.33 -16.29 7.57
CA ASN A 286 -3.31 -16.32 9.03
C ASN A 286 -4.34 -15.33 9.63
N PHE A 287 -4.46 -14.12 9.07
CA PHE A 287 -5.47 -13.12 9.45
C PHE A 287 -6.89 -13.68 9.33
N HIS A 288 -7.22 -14.32 8.20
CA HIS A 288 -8.50 -15.00 8.00
C HIS A 288 -8.75 -16.08 9.05
N SER A 289 -7.79 -17.00 9.24
CA SER A 289 -7.90 -18.10 10.21
C SER A 289 -8.05 -17.59 11.65
N ARG A 290 -7.37 -16.50 12.00
CA ARG A 290 -7.43 -15.86 13.32
C ARG A 290 -8.70 -15.03 13.54
N ILE A 291 -9.34 -14.53 12.48
CA ILE A 291 -10.70 -13.98 12.51
C ILE A 291 -11.73 -15.08 12.74
N VAL A 292 -11.59 -16.26 12.13
CA VAL A 292 -12.46 -17.42 12.44
C VAL A 292 -12.43 -17.73 13.94
N ASP A 293 -11.24 -17.78 14.56
CA ASP A 293 -11.10 -17.98 16.02
C ASP A 293 -11.72 -16.84 16.83
N HIS A 294 -11.58 -15.60 16.37
CA HIS A 294 -12.19 -14.44 17.02
C HIS A 294 -13.73 -14.52 16.99
N LEU A 295 -14.32 -14.85 15.84
CA LEU A 295 -15.76 -14.98 15.64
C LEU A 295 -16.37 -16.18 16.39
N LEU A 296 -15.59 -17.22 16.67
CA LEU A 296 -16.02 -18.34 17.52
C LEU A 296 -15.98 -18.03 19.02
N GLY A 297 -15.26 -16.97 19.42
CA GLY A 297 -15.16 -16.51 20.81
C GLY A 297 -15.58 -15.05 20.99
N PRO A 298 -14.66 -14.14 21.36
CA PRO A 298 -15.00 -12.79 21.81
C PRO A 298 -15.63 -11.89 20.73
N GLY A 299 -15.43 -12.19 19.44
CA GLY A 299 -16.00 -11.50 18.29
C GLY A 299 -17.34 -12.07 17.80
N SER A 300 -17.94 -13.03 18.51
CA SER A 300 -19.17 -13.74 18.06
C SER A 300 -20.37 -12.83 17.75
N SER A 301 -20.41 -11.60 18.28
CA SER A 301 -21.43 -10.60 17.92
C SER A 301 -21.22 -9.90 16.57
N LEU A 302 -20.11 -10.18 15.87
CA LEU A 302 -19.81 -9.64 14.53
C LEU A 302 -20.35 -10.52 13.38
N VAL A 303 -20.87 -11.71 13.71
CA VAL A 303 -21.56 -12.61 12.77
C VAL A 303 -23.02 -12.18 12.64
N GLU A 304 -23.51 -12.01 11.41
CA GLU A 304 -24.90 -11.59 11.15
C GLU A 304 -25.90 -12.76 11.25
N GLU A 305 -27.20 -12.47 11.48
CA GLU A 305 -28.21 -13.52 11.78
C GLU A 305 -28.39 -14.59 10.67
N ASP A 306 -28.12 -14.23 9.41
CA ASP A 306 -28.26 -15.09 8.23
C ASP A 306 -26.88 -15.52 7.64
N GLU A 307 -25.78 -15.34 8.38
CA GLU A 307 -24.40 -15.53 7.91
C GLU A 307 -23.65 -16.63 8.67
N SER A 308 -22.82 -17.43 7.99
CA SER A 308 -21.90 -18.38 8.64
C SER A 308 -20.60 -17.71 9.10
N VAL A 309 -19.90 -18.33 10.07
CA VAL A 309 -18.59 -17.86 10.55
C VAL A 309 -17.56 -17.72 9.41
N LEU A 310 -17.62 -18.57 8.38
CA LEU A 310 -16.74 -18.48 7.21
C LEU A 310 -17.07 -17.25 6.35
N GLU A 311 -18.34 -17.00 6.07
CA GLU A 311 -18.78 -15.83 5.31
C GLU A 311 -18.44 -14.53 6.07
N ALA A 312 -18.72 -14.49 7.37
CA ALA A 312 -18.36 -13.39 8.26
C ALA A 312 -16.84 -13.13 8.29
N ALA A 313 -16.02 -14.19 8.35
CA ALA A 313 -14.57 -14.06 8.28
C ALA A 313 -14.12 -13.46 6.95
N GLN A 314 -14.60 -13.99 5.81
CA GLN A 314 -14.24 -13.45 4.50
C GLN A 314 -14.72 -12.00 4.31
N ARG A 315 -15.92 -11.65 4.80
CA ARG A 315 -16.46 -10.28 4.78
C ARG A 315 -15.55 -9.34 5.57
N LEU A 316 -15.21 -9.69 6.81
CA LEU A 316 -14.33 -8.86 7.65
C LEU A 316 -12.92 -8.74 7.08
N VAL A 317 -12.33 -9.81 6.53
CA VAL A 317 -11.01 -9.74 5.87
C VAL A 317 -11.05 -8.78 4.68
N ARG A 318 -12.03 -8.91 3.79
CA ARG A 318 -12.20 -7.99 2.64
C ARG A 318 -12.41 -6.54 3.08
N TRP A 319 -13.25 -6.29 4.08
CA TRP A 319 -13.54 -4.93 4.55
C TRP A 319 -12.31 -4.28 5.22
N HIS A 320 -11.55 -4.98 6.05
CA HIS A 320 -10.30 -4.45 6.63
C HIS A 320 -9.21 -4.25 5.55
N TYR A 321 -9.10 -5.14 4.56
CA TYR A 321 -8.22 -4.95 3.40
C TYR A 321 -8.60 -3.70 2.59
N GLN A 322 -9.88 -3.55 2.22
CA GLN A 322 -10.40 -2.38 1.51
C GLN A 322 -10.22 -1.08 2.31
N TRP A 323 -10.36 -1.16 3.64
CA TRP A 323 -10.08 -0.05 4.55
C TRP A 323 -8.60 0.36 4.49
N VAL A 324 -7.68 -0.58 4.71
CA VAL A 324 -6.23 -0.33 4.67
C VAL A 324 -5.79 0.16 3.28
N VAL A 325 -6.34 -0.37 2.18
CA VAL A 325 -6.09 0.17 0.83
C VAL A 325 -6.49 1.64 0.72
N ARG A 326 -7.65 2.03 1.23
CA ARG A 326 -8.19 3.40 1.09
C ARG A 326 -7.60 4.41 2.09
N HIS A 327 -7.40 4.01 3.34
CA HIS A 327 -7.15 4.92 4.47
C HIS A 327 -5.72 4.84 5.01
N ASP A 328 -4.92 3.86 4.57
CA ASP A 328 -3.55 3.67 5.03
C ASP A 328 -2.56 3.64 3.84
N LEU A 329 -2.76 2.77 2.84
CA LEU A 329 -1.93 2.75 1.62
C LEU A 329 -2.07 4.05 0.82
N LEU A 330 -3.27 4.43 0.38
CA LEU A 330 -3.46 5.65 -0.44
C LEU A 330 -2.91 6.92 0.27
N PRO A 331 -3.18 7.16 1.57
CA PRO A 331 -2.63 8.31 2.30
C PRO A 331 -1.14 8.21 2.63
N ARG A 332 -0.43 7.12 2.30
CA ARG A 332 1.03 7.07 2.25
C ARG A 332 1.56 7.40 0.85
N ILE A 333 1.01 6.80 -0.21
CA ILE A 333 1.57 6.89 -1.57
C ILE A 333 1.07 8.06 -2.43
N CYS A 334 -0.07 8.69 -2.12
CA CYS A 334 -0.65 9.75 -2.96
C CYS A 334 -0.45 11.17 -2.36
N ASP A 335 -0.50 12.18 -3.23
CA ASP A 335 -0.65 13.58 -2.85
C ASP A 335 -1.95 13.78 -2.05
N ARG A 336 -1.78 14.34 -0.85
CA ARG A 336 -2.86 14.58 0.13
C ARG A 336 -3.97 15.53 -0.36
N TYR A 337 -3.65 16.47 -1.25
CA TYR A 337 -4.64 17.40 -1.80
C TYR A 337 -5.45 16.75 -2.93
N VAL A 338 -4.84 15.85 -3.71
CA VAL A 338 -5.57 15.01 -4.66
C VAL A 338 -6.52 14.06 -3.95
N LEU A 339 -6.11 13.43 -2.85
CA LEU A 339 -7.01 12.60 -2.03
C LEU A 339 -8.17 13.42 -1.46
N ALA A 340 -7.89 14.56 -0.79
CA ALA A 340 -8.92 15.42 -0.23
C ALA A 340 -9.91 15.94 -1.28
N ASP A 341 -9.44 16.25 -2.51
CA ASP A 341 -10.31 16.64 -3.62
C ASP A 341 -11.21 15.49 -4.11
N ILE A 342 -10.70 14.25 -4.16
CA ILE A 342 -11.52 13.07 -4.49
C ILE A 342 -12.58 12.82 -3.40
N GLU A 343 -12.26 13.05 -2.13
CA GLU A 343 -13.21 12.91 -1.02
C GLU A 343 -14.28 14.01 -1.00
N GLU A 344 -13.91 15.26 -1.29
CA GLU A 344 -14.84 16.41 -1.27
C GLU A 344 -15.69 16.49 -2.56
N HIS A 345 -15.11 16.22 -3.72
CA HIS A 345 -15.74 16.43 -5.03
C HIS A 345 -16.07 15.14 -5.79
N GLY A 346 -15.62 13.98 -5.31
CA GLY A 346 -15.77 12.69 -5.98
C GLY A 346 -14.79 12.48 -7.13
N ARG A 347 -14.79 11.26 -7.67
CA ARG A 347 -13.96 10.87 -8.83
C ARG A 347 -14.42 11.56 -10.12
N GLN A 348 -13.46 12.00 -10.94
CA GLN A 348 -13.70 12.76 -12.17
C GLN A 348 -13.29 12.02 -13.47
N PHE A 349 -12.33 11.09 -13.37
CA PHE A 349 -11.67 10.42 -14.50
C PHE A 349 -11.74 8.89 -14.46
N PHE A 350 -12.10 8.27 -13.32
CA PHE A 350 -12.51 6.85 -13.32
C PHE A 350 -13.93 6.67 -13.88
N LEU A 351 -14.30 5.42 -14.22
CA LEU A 351 -15.58 5.05 -14.82
C LEU A 351 -16.79 5.69 -14.09
N PRO A 352 -17.77 6.25 -14.84
CA PRO A 352 -19.02 6.75 -14.26
C PRO A 352 -19.82 5.62 -13.58
N PRO A 353 -20.61 5.93 -12.53
CA PRO A 353 -21.49 4.97 -11.88
C PRO A 353 -22.40 4.22 -12.85
N GLY A 354 -22.58 2.92 -12.63
CA GLY A 354 -23.39 2.04 -13.48
C GLY A 354 -22.68 1.48 -14.72
N HIS A 355 -21.40 1.80 -14.94
CA HIS A 355 -20.54 1.08 -15.88
C HIS A 355 -19.99 -0.20 -15.24
N THR A 356 -19.75 -1.25 -16.03
CA THR A 356 -19.05 -2.45 -15.56
C THR A 356 -17.62 -2.09 -15.14
N PRO A 357 -17.17 -2.44 -13.92
CA PRO A 357 -15.80 -2.18 -13.49
C PRO A 357 -14.75 -2.79 -14.42
N ALA A 358 -13.68 -2.03 -14.63
CA ALA A 358 -12.57 -2.35 -15.53
C ALA A 358 -11.33 -1.55 -15.09
N ILE A 359 -10.14 -2.09 -15.35
CA ILE A 359 -8.87 -1.43 -15.01
C ILE A 359 -8.45 -0.50 -16.17
N PRO A 360 -8.08 0.77 -15.93
CA PRO A 360 -7.56 1.63 -16.98
C PRO A 360 -6.13 1.21 -17.37
N VAL A 361 -5.79 1.28 -18.66
CA VAL A 361 -4.43 0.96 -19.11
C VAL A 361 -3.39 1.98 -18.65
N GLU A 362 -3.81 3.21 -18.36
CA GLU A 362 -3.02 4.26 -17.74
C GLU A 362 -2.60 3.87 -16.31
N PHE A 363 -3.47 3.17 -15.57
CA PHE A 363 -3.15 2.62 -14.24
C PHE A 363 -2.12 1.49 -14.35
N GLY A 364 -2.49 0.34 -14.95
CA GLY A 364 -1.62 -0.86 -14.96
C GLY A 364 -0.45 -0.80 -15.94
N GLY A 365 -0.49 0.13 -16.90
CA GLY A 365 0.56 0.35 -17.91
C GLY A 365 1.55 1.46 -17.55
N ALA A 366 1.22 2.35 -16.61
CA ALA A 366 2.09 3.45 -16.20
C ALA A 366 1.96 3.81 -14.72
N ALA A 367 0.84 4.37 -14.28
CA ALA A 367 0.76 5.05 -12.98
C ALA A 367 1.02 4.11 -11.79
N TYR A 368 0.44 2.90 -11.78
CA TYR A 368 0.65 1.91 -10.72
C TYR A 368 2.01 1.20 -10.79
N ARG A 369 2.82 1.47 -11.83
CA ARG A 369 4.20 0.96 -11.96
C ARG A 369 5.23 1.80 -11.20
N PHE A 370 4.79 2.74 -10.36
CA PHE A 370 5.63 3.52 -9.47
C PHE A 370 6.32 2.66 -8.39
N GLY A 371 5.65 1.59 -7.92
CA GLY A 371 6.15 0.72 -6.85
C GLY A 371 7.54 0.15 -7.13
N HIS A 372 7.92 -0.06 -8.40
CA HIS A 372 9.27 -0.50 -8.78
C HIS A 372 10.40 0.44 -8.33
N SER A 373 10.10 1.72 -8.07
CA SER A 373 11.06 2.70 -7.50
C SER A 373 11.25 2.51 -5.99
N MET A 374 10.20 2.08 -5.29
CA MET A 374 10.13 1.99 -3.82
C MET A 374 10.81 0.75 -3.24
N ILE A 375 11.00 -0.30 -4.04
CA ILE A 375 11.54 -1.59 -3.58
C ILE A 375 13.04 -1.48 -3.27
N PRO A 376 13.48 -1.66 -2.00
CA PRO A 376 14.89 -1.66 -1.64
C PRO A 376 15.66 -2.84 -2.24
N HIS A 377 17.00 -2.77 -2.24
CA HIS A 377 17.85 -3.86 -2.75
C HIS A 377 17.79 -5.13 -1.88
N ALA A 378 17.67 -4.92 -0.57
CA ALA A 378 17.61 -5.93 0.46
C ALA A 378 16.54 -5.54 1.49
N PHE A 379 15.94 -6.52 2.15
CA PHE A 379 14.98 -6.29 3.23
C PHE A 379 15.57 -6.77 4.55
N ASP A 380 15.44 -5.97 5.60
CA ASP A 380 15.73 -6.39 6.97
C ASP A 380 14.54 -7.22 7.49
N VAL A 381 14.56 -8.52 7.18
CA VAL A 381 13.39 -9.40 7.37
C VAL A 381 13.22 -9.85 8.82
N ASN A 382 14.31 -9.95 9.59
CA ASN A 382 14.33 -10.23 11.03
C ASN A 382 15.76 -10.07 11.58
N ASP A 383 15.87 -10.06 12.90
CA ASP A 383 17.11 -9.86 13.67
C ASP A 383 18.16 -10.97 13.49
N GLY A 384 17.75 -12.17 13.08
CA GLY A 384 18.64 -13.32 12.93
C GLY A 384 19.53 -13.23 11.68
N VAL A 385 19.01 -12.66 10.59
CA VAL A 385 19.71 -12.57 9.30
C VAL A 385 20.01 -11.13 8.84
N GLY A 386 19.27 -10.13 9.32
CA GLY A 386 19.41 -8.74 8.90
C GLY A 386 18.97 -8.49 7.46
N GLU A 387 19.69 -7.58 6.75
CA GLU A 387 19.38 -7.23 5.36
C GLU A 387 19.71 -8.36 4.37
N VAL A 388 18.67 -8.99 3.81
CA VAL A 388 18.80 -10.06 2.80
C VAL A 388 18.42 -9.53 1.40
N PRO A 389 19.28 -9.70 0.37
CA PRO A 389 18.99 -9.26 -1.00
C PRO A 389 17.70 -9.84 -1.59
N LEU A 390 16.91 -9.02 -2.28
CA LEU A 390 15.67 -9.48 -2.93
C LEU A 390 15.94 -10.49 -4.07
N PHE A 391 17.06 -10.32 -4.77
CA PHE A 391 17.50 -11.16 -5.87
C PHE A 391 18.97 -11.58 -5.68
N PRO A 392 19.40 -12.74 -6.21
CA PRO A 392 20.79 -13.17 -6.12
C PRO A 392 21.75 -12.16 -6.75
N THR A 393 22.81 -11.80 -6.01
CA THR A 393 23.83 -10.85 -6.45
C THR A 393 25.06 -11.56 -7.03
N GLY A 394 25.36 -11.30 -8.31
CA GLY A 394 26.61 -11.76 -8.93
C GLY A 394 26.63 -13.22 -9.37
N SER A 395 27.81 -13.86 -9.31
CA SER A 395 28.07 -15.19 -9.88
C SER A 395 28.01 -16.35 -8.89
N GLU A 396 27.86 -16.06 -7.61
CA GLU A 396 27.79 -17.07 -6.54
C GLU A 396 26.32 -17.30 -6.20
N ALA A 397 25.72 -18.32 -6.80
CA ALA A 397 24.33 -18.73 -6.57
C ALA A 397 24.11 -19.40 -5.20
N GLU A 398 24.99 -19.09 -4.24
CA GLU A 398 25.08 -19.64 -2.89
C GLU A 398 24.92 -18.52 -1.82
N GLU A 399 24.78 -17.24 -2.22
CA GLU A 399 24.40 -16.15 -1.32
C GLU A 399 22.90 -16.22 -0.96
N GLN A 400 22.59 -16.06 0.33
CA GLN A 400 21.21 -16.04 0.86
C GLN A 400 20.39 -14.89 0.24
N HIS A 401 19.17 -15.18 -0.19
CA HIS A 401 18.34 -14.24 -0.96
C HIS A 401 16.83 -14.48 -0.76
N LEU A 402 16.01 -13.46 -1.01
CA LEU A 402 14.54 -13.50 -0.85
C LEU A 402 13.79 -13.89 -2.13
N ARG A 403 14.42 -14.62 -3.06
CA ARG A 403 13.74 -15.17 -4.24
C ARG A 403 12.74 -16.27 -3.83
N GLY A 404 11.51 -16.19 -4.33
CA GLY A 404 10.45 -17.16 -4.04
C GLY A 404 10.39 -18.33 -5.04
N GLY A 405 9.29 -19.08 -4.99
CA GLY A 405 9.03 -20.25 -5.83
C GLY A 405 9.57 -21.57 -5.27
N GLY A 406 9.81 -21.62 -3.97
CA GLY A 406 10.30 -22.77 -3.20
C GLY A 406 10.13 -22.52 -1.69
N PRO A 407 10.47 -23.48 -0.82
CA PRO A 407 10.20 -23.40 0.61
C PRO A 407 10.91 -22.21 1.25
N VAL A 408 10.18 -21.46 2.08
CA VAL A 408 10.79 -20.39 2.89
C VAL A 408 11.61 -21.04 3.99
N SER A 409 12.89 -20.69 4.08
CA SER A 409 13.75 -21.10 5.20
C SER A 409 13.31 -20.37 6.47
N SER A 410 13.34 -21.02 7.63
CA SER A 410 12.76 -20.47 8.87
C SER A 410 13.47 -19.22 9.39
N ASP A 411 14.75 -19.04 9.03
CA ASP A 411 15.54 -17.82 9.26
C ASP A 411 15.19 -16.67 8.29
N LEU A 412 14.41 -16.93 7.23
CA LEU A 412 13.88 -15.95 6.29
C LEU A 412 12.38 -15.64 6.50
N VAL A 413 11.77 -16.16 7.58
CA VAL A 413 10.41 -15.78 7.99
C VAL A 413 10.40 -14.29 8.34
N VAL A 414 9.43 -13.56 7.77
CA VAL A 414 9.38 -12.10 7.87
C VAL A 414 8.74 -11.67 9.20
N ASP A 415 9.49 -10.91 10.00
CA ASP A 415 8.96 -10.13 11.11
C ASP A 415 8.43 -8.80 10.56
N TRP A 416 7.11 -8.71 10.43
CA TRP A 416 6.44 -7.54 9.88
C TRP A 416 6.67 -6.25 10.69
N SER A 417 7.07 -6.34 11.96
CA SER A 417 7.44 -5.16 12.75
C SER A 417 8.67 -4.43 12.18
N ARG A 418 9.56 -5.14 11.48
CA ARG A 418 10.74 -4.53 10.84
C ARG A 418 10.41 -3.81 9.53
N LEU A 419 9.29 -4.14 8.89
CA LEU A 419 8.93 -3.62 7.56
C LEU A 419 7.69 -2.70 7.56
N LEU A 420 6.98 -2.60 8.69
CA LEU A 420 5.79 -1.77 8.88
C LEU A 420 5.92 -0.93 10.14
N ASP A 421 5.38 0.28 10.09
CA ASP A 421 5.30 1.15 11.26
C ASP A 421 4.33 0.59 12.29
N THR A 422 4.84 0.21 13.47
CA THR A 422 4.03 -0.28 14.59
C THR A 422 3.70 0.83 15.61
N GLY A 423 4.08 2.08 15.33
CA GLY A 423 3.90 3.24 16.21
C GLY A 423 5.12 3.57 17.08
N ASP A 424 6.17 2.76 17.03
CA ASP A 424 7.49 3.01 17.64
C ASP A 424 8.44 3.79 16.70
N GLY A 425 8.15 3.83 15.40
CA GLY A 425 8.98 4.43 14.36
C GLY A 425 10.21 3.60 13.98
N ASN A 426 10.28 2.32 14.35
CA ASN A 426 11.44 1.45 14.14
C ASN A 426 11.22 0.46 12.98
N TYR A 427 11.19 0.97 11.75
CA TYR A 427 10.97 0.17 10.54
C TYR A 427 11.98 0.51 9.44
N GLN A 428 12.23 -0.44 8.53
CA GLN A 428 12.97 -0.19 7.30
C GLN A 428 12.15 0.73 6.39
N PRO A 429 12.67 1.89 5.96
CA PRO A 429 11.98 2.76 5.02
C PRO A 429 11.95 2.14 3.61
N SER A 430 10.94 2.52 2.83
CA SER A 430 10.94 2.30 1.38
C SER A 430 11.82 3.35 0.69
N ARG A 431 12.23 3.07 -0.55
CA ARG A 431 12.89 4.08 -1.40
C ARG A 431 11.89 5.12 -1.89
N LYS A 432 12.39 6.34 -2.16
CA LYS A 432 11.63 7.40 -2.82
C LYS A 432 11.11 6.99 -4.20
N ILE A 433 9.99 7.61 -4.60
CA ILE A 433 9.35 7.49 -5.90
C ILE A 433 10.04 8.46 -6.87
N GLU A 434 11.06 7.96 -7.56
CA GLU A 434 11.95 8.73 -8.42
C GLU A 434 12.03 8.11 -9.82
N PRO A 435 12.50 8.84 -10.85
CA PRO A 435 12.69 8.29 -12.20
C PRO A 435 13.90 7.34 -12.32
N LEU A 436 14.50 6.92 -11.21
CA LEU A 436 15.69 6.07 -11.11
C LEU A 436 15.35 4.73 -10.45
N LEU A 437 15.88 3.64 -11.02
CA LEU A 437 15.66 2.28 -10.54
C LEU A 437 16.97 1.62 -10.07
N ALA A 438 16.82 0.69 -9.15
CA ALA A 438 17.87 -0.21 -8.68
C ALA A 438 18.57 -0.97 -9.82
N PRO A 439 19.93 -1.10 -9.84
CA PRO A 439 20.65 -1.77 -10.93
C PRO A 439 20.23 -3.24 -11.14
N ALA A 440 19.82 -3.94 -10.07
CA ALA A 440 19.28 -5.31 -10.13
C ALA A 440 18.07 -5.43 -11.08
N LEU A 441 17.24 -4.38 -11.18
CA LEU A 441 16.05 -4.35 -12.04
C LEU A 441 16.39 -4.20 -13.54
N PHE A 442 17.67 -4.02 -13.89
CA PHE A 442 18.15 -3.99 -15.29
C PHE A 442 18.64 -5.37 -15.79
N GLU A 443 18.78 -6.33 -14.88
CA GLU A 443 19.43 -7.64 -15.10
C GLU A 443 18.50 -8.84 -14.84
N LEU A 444 17.18 -8.64 -14.84
CA LEU A 444 16.19 -9.65 -14.41
C LEU A 444 16.41 -11.04 -15.05
N PRO A 445 16.22 -12.15 -14.28
CA PRO A 445 16.47 -13.52 -14.73
C PRO A 445 15.33 -14.08 -15.62
N VAL A 446 14.93 -13.31 -16.63
CA VAL A 446 13.81 -13.59 -17.53
C VAL A 446 14.27 -13.71 -18.99
N SER A 447 13.47 -14.36 -19.82
CA SER A 447 13.68 -14.36 -21.28
C SER A 447 13.23 -13.03 -21.91
N GLY A 448 13.93 -12.62 -22.98
CA GLY A 448 13.67 -11.37 -23.70
C GLY A 448 14.45 -10.18 -23.13
N ASP A 449 13.84 -9.00 -23.12
CA ASP A 449 14.44 -7.81 -22.51
C ASP A 449 14.54 -8.00 -20.97
N ARG A 450 15.78 -8.03 -20.44
CA ARG A 450 16.07 -8.15 -18.99
C ARG A 450 15.83 -6.87 -18.19
N SER A 451 15.80 -5.71 -18.84
CA SER A 451 15.57 -4.43 -18.17
C SER A 451 14.09 -4.18 -17.92
N LEU A 452 13.73 -4.01 -16.64
CA LEU A 452 12.40 -3.63 -16.21
C LEU A 452 11.97 -2.28 -16.79
N ALA A 453 12.89 -1.31 -16.85
CA ALA A 453 12.63 0.00 -17.44
C ALA A 453 12.27 -0.12 -18.94
N VAL A 454 13.00 -0.93 -19.71
CA VAL A 454 12.67 -1.19 -21.12
C VAL A 454 11.31 -1.88 -21.24
N ARG A 455 11.02 -2.87 -20.39
CA ARG A 455 9.72 -3.57 -20.38
C ARG A 455 8.55 -2.62 -20.09
N ASN A 456 8.68 -1.75 -19.09
CA ASN A 456 7.67 -0.74 -18.73
C ASN A 456 7.45 0.27 -19.87
N LEU A 457 8.52 0.83 -20.43
CA LEU A 457 8.44 1.78 -21.55
C LEU A 457 7.83 1.16 -22.82
N ARG A 458 8.27 -0.04 -23.21
CA ARG A 458 7.69 -0.78 -24.35
C ARG A 458 6.24 -1.17 -24.08
N ARG A 459 5.86 -1.52 -22.84
CA ARG A 459 4.47 -1.81 -22.45
C ARG A 459 3.57 -0.59 -22.60
N GLY A 460 4.00 0.59 -22.12
CA GLY A 460 3.25 1.83 -22.30
C GLY A 460 3.02 2.17 -23.78
N LYS A 461 4.05 2.02 -24.62
CA LYS A 461 3.92 2.16 -26.07
C LYS A 461 2.97 1.12 -26.69
N ALA A 462 3.06 -0.14 -26.28
CA ALA A 462 2.23 -1.24 -26.78
C ALA A 462 0.74 -1.04 -26.45
N LEU A 463 0.44 -0.47 -25.28
CA LEU A 463 -0.91 -0.08 -24.85
C LEU A 463 -1.41 1.22 -25.51
N GLY A 464 -0.53 1.97 -26.17
CA GLY A 464 -0.87 3.23 -26.82
C GLY A 464 -1.14 4.37 -25.84
N LEU A 465 -0.45 4.39 -24.70
CA LEU A 465 -0.59 5.48 -23.72
C LEU A 465 -0.17 6.83 -24.32
N ALA A 466 -0.90 7.89 -23.93
CA ALA A 466 -0.54 9.28 -24.26
C ALA A 466 0.71 9.74 -23.48
N SER A 467 1.19 10.96 -23.74
CA SER A 467 2.26 11.55 -22.93
C SER A 467 1.75 11.91 -21.54
N GLY A 468 2.66 12.02 -20.56
CA GLY A 468 2.29 12.51 -19.24
C GLY A 468 1.74 13.94 -19.27
N GLN A 469 2.27 14.77 -20.16
CA GLN A 469 1.85 16.15 -20.36
C GLN A 469 0.43 16.26 -20.95
N ASP A 470 0.07 15.41 -21.92
CA ASP A 470 -1.28 15.36 -22.47
C ASP A 470 -2.31 14.90 -21.43
N VAL A 471 -1.94 13.91 -20.61
CA VAL A 471 -2.78 13.45 -19.49
C VAL A 471 -2.95 14.54 -18.43
N ALA A 472 -1.87 15.25 -18.04
CA ALA A 472 -1.94 16.39 -17.14
C ALA A 472 -2.89 17.48 -17.66
N ALA A 473 -2.70 17.92 -18.91
CA ALA A 473 -3.56 18.90 -19.54
C ALA A 473 -5.03 18.44 -19.60
N ARG A 474 -5.26 17.15 -19.83
CA ARG A 474 -6.60 16.55 -19.87
C ARG A 474 -7.27 16.43 -18.51
N MET A 475 -6.49 16.32 -17.44
CA MET A 475 -6.96 16.43 -16.05
C MET A 475 -7.20 17.88 -15.61
N GLY A 476 -6.79 18.87 -16.42
CA GLY A 476 -6.87 20.30 -16.07
C GLY A 476 -5.68 20.78 -15.22
N TYR A 477 -4.62 19.99 -15.12
CA TYR A 477 -3.34 20.39 -14.53
C TYR A 477 -2.47 21.08 -15.59
N ASP A 478 -1.71 22.11 -15.18
CA ASP A 478 -0.69 22.70 -16.04
C ASP A 478 0.46 21.69 -16.23
N PRO A 479 0.77 21.23 -17.45
CA PRO A 479 1.74 20.15 -17.66
C PRO A 479 3.17 20.51 -17.25
N ILE A 480 3.83 19.64 -16.49
CA ILE A 480 5.26 19.80 -16.20
C ILE A 480 6.03 19.47 -17.47
N ARG A 481 6.80 20.44 -17.96
CA ARG A 481 7.66 20.23 -19.12
C ARG A 481 8.90 19.44 -18.72
N ASN A 482 9.39 18.60 -19.61
CA ASN A 482 10.60 17.81 -19.40
C ASN A 482 11.79 18.65 -18.87
N GLU A 483 11.95 19.90 -19.31
CA GLU A 483 13.05 20.76 -18.85
C GLU A 483 12.99 21.13 -17.35
N ALA A 484 11.84 21.02 -16.69
CA ALA A 484 11.68 21.28 -15.27
C ALA A 484 12.20 20.13 -14.37
N PHE A 485 12.31 18.90 -14.89
CA PHE A 485 12.85 17.72 -14.20
C PHE A 485 14.39 17.66 -14.16
N GLY A 486 15.08 18.78 -14.47
CA GLY A 486 16.54 18.90 -14.38
C GLY A 486 17.27 18.88 -15.73
N ASP A 487 17.79 20.05 -16.13
CA ASP A 487 18.42 20.31 -17.44
C ASP A 487 19.57 19.34 -17.83
N GLU A 488 20.29 18.79 -16.84
CA GLU A 488 21.54 18.01 -17.04
C GLU A 488 21.43 16.52 -16.72
N SER A 489 20.24 16.01 -16.32
CA SER A 489 20.09 14.60 -15.95
C SER A 489 20.39 13.66 -17.14
N PRO A 490 20.88 12.42 -16.91
CA PRO A 490 21.08 11.44 -17.97
C PRO A 490 19.83 11.27 -18.84
N ILE A 491 18.65 11.18 -18.22
CA ILE A 491 17.35 11.06 -18.87
C ILE A 491 17.08 12.27 -19.77
N MET A 492 17.26 13.49 -19.26
CA MET A 492 17.02 14.70 -20.04
C MET A 492 17.99 14.89 -21.20
N ARG A 493 19.26 14.49 -21.03
CA ARG A 493 20.22 14.46 -22.14
C ARG A 493 19.83 13.44 -23.22
N THR A 494 19.28 12.29 -22.83
CA THR A 494 18.74 11.29 -23.77
C THR A 494 17.52 11.80 -24.53
N LEU A 495 16.53 12.37 -23.83
CA LEU A 495 15.32 12.96 -24.41
C LEU A 495 15.64 14.15 -25.35
N ARG A 496 16.67 14.94 -25.05
CA ARG A 496 17.13 16.05 -25.93
C ARG A 496 17.88 15.56 -27.17
N ALA A 497 18.63 14.48 -27.06
CA ALA A 497 19.45 13.94 -28.15
C ALA A 497 18.62 13.23 -29.22
N HIS A 498 17.57 12.50 -28.82
CA HIS A 498 16.59 11.93 -29.75
C HIS A 498 15.65 13.03 -30.30
N GLY A 499 14.96 12.75 -31.41
CA GLY A 499 13.89 13.62 -31.92
C GLY A 499 14.31 14.94 -32.60
N ARG A 500 15.60 15.27 -32.71
CA ARG A 500 16.15 16.55 -33.25
C ARG A 500 15.94 17.80 -32.37
N GLY A 501 16.01 17.64 -31.05
CA GLY A 501 16.27 18.75 -30.14
C GLY A 501 15.11 19.10 -29.21
N ALA A 502 15.08 18.40 -28.08
CA ALA A 502 14.10 18.50 -26.99
C ALA A 502 12.67 18.10 -27.39
N ASP A 503 12.35 16.84 -27.13
CA ASP A 503 10.97 16.41 -26.95
C ASP A 503 10.39 17.14 -25.71
N PRO A 504 9.30 17.93 -25.84
CA PRO A 504 8.72 18.62 -24.69
C PRO A 504 7.96 17.65 -23.77
N ASP A 505 7.54 16.51 -24.32
CA ASP A 505 6.66 15.53 -23.71
C ASP A 505 7.41 14.22 -23.43
N ALA A 506 6.88 13.37 -22.55
CA ALA A 506 7.54 12.11 -22.19
C ALA A 506 6.56 10.95 -21.93
N PRO A 507 7.03 9.68 -21.91
CA PRO A 507 6.19 8.53 -21.58
C PRO A 507 5.53 8.69 -20.22
N LEU A 508 4.22 8.41 -20.13
CA LEU A 508 3.42 8.59 -18.91
C LEU A 508 4.05 7.97 -17.64
N TRP A 509 4.66 6.79 -17.74
CA TRP A 509 5.32 6.14 -16.59
C TRP A 509 6.50 6.96 -16.05
N TYR A 510 7.39 7.44 -16.93
CA TYR A 510 8.50 8.31 -16.52
C TYR A 510 7.98 9.66 -16.00
N TYR A 511 6.96 10.24 -16.65
CA TYR A 511 6.36 11.49 -16.18
C TYR A 511 5.84 11.36 -14.75
N VAL A 512 5.11 10.28 -14.42
CA VAL A 512 4.57 10.07 -13.07
C VAL A 512 5.68 9.96 -12.02
N LEU A 513 6.80 9.29 -12.34
CA LEU A 513 7.96 9.21 -11.45
C LEU A 513 8.68 10.55 -11.28
N ALA A 514 8.89 11.30 -12.37
CA ALA A 514 9.51 12.62 -12.32
C ALA A 514 8.59 13.70 -11.71
N GLU A 515 7.27 13.53 -11.79
CA GLU A 515 6.26 14.37 -11.12
C GLU A 515 6.26 14.13 -9.60
N ALA A 516 6.45 12.88 -9.15
CA ALA A 516 6.59 12.52 -7.74
C ALA A 516 7.81 13.19 -7.09
N ASP A 517 8.99 13.02 -7.69
CA ASP A 517 10.22 13.75 -7.35
C ASP A 517 9.97 15.28 -7.32
N TYR A 518 9.53 15.86 -8.44
CA TYR A 518 9.38 17.32 -8.57
C TYR A 518 8.35 17.97 -7.63
N GLN A 519 7.24 17.28 -7.32
CA GLN A 519 6.14 17.86 -6.52
C GLN A 519 6.18 17.46 -5.04
N GLN A 520 6.72 16.28 -4.71
CA GLN A 520 6.62 15.67 -3.38
C GLN A 520 7.98 15.24 -2.81
N ASP A 521 9.11 15.63 -3.42
CA ASP A 521 10.45 15.16 -3.03
C ASP A 521 10.55 13.62 -3.07
N GLY A 522 9.78 12.96 -3.96
CA GLY A 522 9.73 11.51 -4.07
C GLY A 522 9.00 10.78 -2.93
N GLU A 523 8.53 11.46 -1.88
CA GLU A 523 7.79 10.82 -0.78
C GLU A 523 6.45 10.22 -1.24
N ARG A 524 5.83 10.84 -2.25
CA ARG A 524 4.48 10.57 -2.73
C ARG A 524 4.38 10.74 -4.25
N LEU A 525 3.40 10.10 -4.86
CA LEU A 525 2.99 10.36 -6.24
C LEU A 525 2.60 11.82 -6.41
N GLY A 526 2.97 12.40 -7.55
CA GLY A 526 2.51 13.72 -7.98
C GLY A 526 1.02 13.74 -8.36
N ALA A 527 0.55 14.89 -8.87
CA ALA A 527 -0.85 15.16 -9.15
C ALA A 527 -1.50 14.19 -10.15
N VAL A 528 -0.85 13.92 -11.30
CA VAL A 528 -1.34 12.95 -12.30
C VAL A 528 -1.25 11.53 -11.75
N GLY A 529 -0.10 11.16 -11.17
CA GLY A 529 0.09 9.83 -10.59
C GLY A 529 -0.98 9.48 -9.56
N SER A 530 -1.16 10.35 -8.58
CA SER A 530 -2.15 10.22 -7.52
C SER A 530 -3.58 10.15 -8.06
N ARG A 531 -3.92 10.99 -9.05
CA ARG A 531 -5.28 11.04 -9.63
C ARG A 531 -5.63 9.74 -10.34
N ILE A 532 -4.70 9.15 -11.09
CA ILE A 532 -4.92 7.85 -11.76
C ILE A 532 -5.05 6.73 -10.73
N VAL A 533 -4.15 6.68 -9.74
CA VAL A 533 -4.09 5.60 -8.75
C VAL A 533 -5.27 5.65 -7.78
N ALA A 534 -5.49 6.78 -7.11
CA ALA A 534 -6.54 6.93 -6.10
C ALA A 534 -7.95 6.77 -6.69
N GLU A 535 -8.26 7.42 -7.83
CA GLU A 535 -9.60 7.26 -8.42
C GLU A 535 -9.84 5.85 -8.96
N THR A 536 -8.79 5.13 -9.36
CA THR A 536 -8.95 3.72 -9.74
C THR A 536 -9.28 2.89 -8.51
N LEU A 537 -8.45 2.89 -7.46
CA LEU A 537 -8.69 2.04 -6.29
C LEU A 537 -9.99 2.41 -5.56
N ILE A 538 -10.25 3.70 -5.31
CA ILE A 538 -11.52 4.17 -4.73
C ILE A 538 -12.69 3.81 -5.65
N GLY A 539 -12.52 3.92 -6.97
CA GLY A 539 -13.56 3.59 -7.95
C GLY A 539 -13.89 2.11 -8.05
N LEU A 540 -12.94 1.21 -7.75
CA LEU A 540 -13.19 -0.22 -7.63
C LEU A 540 -13.98 -0.53 -6.33
N ILE A 541 -13.61 0.07 -5.20
CA ILE A 541 -14.34 -0.06 -3.92
C ILE A 541 -15.78 0.45 -4.07
N GLU A 542 -15.98 1.65 -4.61
CA GLU A 542 -17.31 2.25 -4.77
C GLU A 542 -18.20 1.52 -5.77
N ALA A 543 -17.64 0.77 -6.71
CA ALA A 543 -18.41 0.04 -7.72
C ALA A 543 -18.75 -1.41 -7.32
N ASP A 544 -18.22 -1.90 -6.20
CA ASP A 544 -18.52 -3.20 -5.61
C ASP A 544 -19.63 -3.07 -4.56
N GLU A 545 -20.80 -3.66 -4.83
CA GLU A 545 -21.96 -3.64 -3.92
C GLU A 545 -21.67 -4.35 -2.58
N THR A 546 -20.64 -5.20 -2.50
CA THR A 546 -20.24 -5.94 -1.29
C THR A 546 -19.15 -5.26 -0.46
N ALA A 547 -18.51 -4.21 -1.00
CA ALA A 547 -17.49 -3.46 -0.30
C ALA A 547 -18.07 -2.66 0.88
N TYR A 548 -17.27 -2.43 1.92
CA TYR A 548 -17.76 -1.85 3.19
C TYR A 548 -18.56 -0.53 3.06
N PRO A 549 -18.23 0.46 2.20
CA PRO A 549 -19.01 1.71 2.17
C PRO A 549 -20.38 1.54 1.50
N ASN A 550 -20.57 0.47 0.73
CA ASN A 550 -21.82 0.16 0.02
C ASN A 550 -22.69 -0.81 0.82
N ALA A 551 -22.07 -1.84 1.40
CA ALA A 551 -22.75 -2.85 2.20
C ALA A 551 -23.13 -2.35 3.62
N ALA A 552 -22.33 -1.44 4.19
CA ALA A 552 -22.58 -0.81 5.49
C ALA A 552 -22.56 0.74 5.38
N PRO A 553 -23.58 1.34 4.74
CA PRO A 553 -23.60 2.77 4.38
C PRO A 553 -23.76 3.72 5.58
N ASP A 554 -24.04 3.21 6.77
CA ASP A 554 -24.11 3.98 8.03
C ASP A 554 -22.71 4.34 8.59
N GLY A 555 -21.64 4.09 7.82
CA GLY A 555 -20.27 4.46 8.17
C GLY A 555 -19.55 3.38 8.96
N TRP A 556 -19.34 2.20 8.35
CA TRP A 556 -18.53 1.15 8.96
C TRP A 556 -17.09 1.60 9.20
N GLU A 557 -16.57 1.26 10.38
CA GLU A 557 -15.20 1.44 10.82
C GLU A 557 -14.62 0.05 11.22
N PRO A 558 -13.29 -0.13 11.19
CA PRO A 558 -12.61 -1.36 11.60
C PRO A 558 -13.10 -1.89 12.95
N SER A 559 -13.55 -3.14 12.94
CA SER A 559 -14.24 -3.76 14.08
C SER A 559 -13.42 -4.83 14.79
N LEU A 560 -12.22 -5.13 14.29
CA LEU A 560 -11.27 -6.05 14.92
C LEU A 560 -10.37 -5.31 15.92
N PRO A 561 -9.76 -6.01 16.88
CA PRO A 561 -8.74 -5.42 17.74
C PRO A 561 -7.62 -4.77 16.91
N GLN A 562 -7.19 -3.58 17.34
CA GLN A 562 -6.03 -2.86 16.83
C GLN A 562 -4.84 -3.15 17.77
N PRO A 563 -3.91 -4.07 17.43
CA PRO A 563 -2.84 -4.47 18.36
C PRO A 563 -1.69 -3.47 18.45
N THR A 564 -1.57 -2.56 17.48
CA THR A 564 -0.48 -1.57 17.42
C THR A 564 -0.95 -0.17 17.86
N PRO A 565 -0.10 0.65 18.51
CA PRO A 565 -0.41 2.03 18.90
C PRO A 565 -0.45 3.06 17.75
N THR A 566 -0.77 2.65 16.52
CA THR A 566 -0.85 3.53 15.33
C THR A 566 -2.07 4.46 15.33
N ASP A 567 -1.99 5.55 14.56
CA ASP A 567 -3.13 6.43 14.28
C ASP A 567 -4.12 5.75 13.31
N GLY A 568 -5.11 5.04 13.85
CA GLY A 568 -6.11 4.28 13.10
C GLY A 568 -5.63 2.87 12.72
N TYR A 569 -6.54 2.09 12.11
CA TYR A 569 -6.29 0.69 11.74
C TYR A 569 -5.46 0.60 10.45
N THR A 570 -4.29 -0.04 10.54
CA THR A 570 -3.27 -0.10 9.50
C THR A 570 -2.99 -1.52 9.01
N LEU A 571 -2.12 -1.64 8.00
CA LEU A 571 -1.55 -2.94 7.61
C LEU A 571 -0.77 -3.61 8.74
N ALA A 572 -0.14 -2.83 9.63
CA ALA A 572 0.59 -3.37 10.79
C ALA A 572 -0.37 -4.13 11.71
N ASP A 573 -1.58 -3.62 11.93
CA ASP A 573 -2.61 -4.28 12.74
C ASP A 573 -3.09 -5.61 12.13
N ILE A 574 -3.23 -5.67 10.79
CA ILE A 574 -3.52 -6.92 10.08
C ILE A 574 -2.43 -7.96 10.37
N THR A 575 -1.16 -7.58 10.20
CA THR A 575 -0.03 -8.50 10.40
C THR A 575 0.18 -8.90 11.86
N ALA A 576 0.00 -7.97 12.80
CA ALA A 576 0.12 -8.24 14.22
C ALA A 576 -1.02 -9.14 14.73
N PHE A 577 -2.26 -8.88 14.30
CA PHE A 577 -3.40 -9.74 14.62
C PHE A 577 -3.23 -11.14 14.02
N ALA A 578 -2.71 -11.24 12.79
CA ALA A 578 -2.43 -12.52 12.13
C ALA A 578 -1.30 -13.34 12.80
N ALA A 579 -0.35 -12.68 13.46
CA ALA A 579 0.76 -13.33 14.15
C ALA A 579 0.36 -14.00 15.49
N GLU A 580 -0.78 -13.62 16.07
CA GLU A 580 -1.34 -14.29 17.24
C GLU A 580 -1.93 -15.66 16.85
N ALA A 581 -1.31 -16.77 17.28
CA ALA A 581 -2.01 -18.07 17.29
C ALA A 581 -3.13 -18.10 18.35
N ARG A 582 -4.11 -19.00 18.12
CA ARG A 582 -5.09 -19.49 19.11
C ARG A 582 -5.64 -20.89 18.73
N PRO A 583 -4.95 -22.00 19.04
CA PRO A 583 -5.56 -23.33 19.03
C PRO A 583 -6.49 -23.56 20.24
N ASP A 584 -6.25 -22.88 21.36
CA ASP A 584 -6.93 -23.06 22.66
C ASP A 584 -7.54 -21.78 23.26
N GLY A 585 -7.00 -20.61 22.91
CA GLY A 585 -7.38 -19.29 23.40
C GLY A 585 -6.51 -18.71 24.51
N LEU A 586 -5.39 -19.32 24.89
CA LEU A 586 -4.39 -18.72 25.77
C LEU A 586 -3.55 -17.71 24.98
N VAL A 587 -3.42 -16.46 25.47
CA VAL A 587 -2.68 -15.40 24.77
C VAL A 587 -1.64 -14.72 25.65
N ILE A 588 -0.56 -14.24 25.04
CA ILE A 588 0.40 -13.32 25.67
C ILE A 588 -0.20 -11.90 25.65
N ASP A 589 -0.74 -11.48 26.78
CA ASP A 589 -1.51 -10.24 26.98
C ASP A 589 -0.60 -9.00 27.09
N THR A 590 0.51 -9.11 27.81
CA THR A 590 1.60 -8.10 27.86
C THR A 590 2.96 -8.77 28.07
N ILE A 591 4.03 -8.16 27.55
CA ILE A 591 5.42 -8.45 27.91
C ILE A 591 5.97 -7.16 28.53
N ASP A 592 6.70 -7.27 29.64
CA ASP A 592 7.34 -6.18 30.37
C ASP A 592 8.79 -6.61 30.61
N ALA A 593 9.76 -5.92 30.00
CA ALA A 593 11.19 -6.19 30.18
C ALA A 593 11.79 -5.50 31.43
N GLY A 594 10.99 -4.69 32.14
CA GLY A 594 11.44 -3.94 33.30
C GLY A 594 12.37 -2.76 32.97
N PRO A 595 12.88 -2.04 33.99
CA PRO A 595 13.69 -0.85 33.79
C PRO A 595 15.20 -1.17 33.77
N GLY A 596 15.78 -1.28 32.57
CA GLY A 596 17.25 -1.33 32.38
C GLY A 596 17.80 -2.59 31.73
N SER A 597 16.92 -3.44 31.21
CA SER A 597 17.12 -4.56 30.28
C SER A 597 18.10 -4.22 29.12
N GLY A 598 18.01 -3.01 28.54
CA GLY A 598 18.89 -2.55 27.45
C GLY A 598 20.30 -2.06 27.86
N ALA A 599 20.70 -2.18 29.12
CA ALA A 599 22.06 -1.86 29.53
C ALA A 599 23.03 -3.00 29.18
N ALA A 600 24.05 -2.72 28.34
CA ALA A 600 25.13 -3.65 27.96
C ALA A 600 25.99 -4.19 29.13
N ASP A 601 25.66 -3.76 30.35
CA ASP A 601 26.20 -4.12 31.64
C ASP A 601 25.52 -5.37 32.26
N GLY A 602 24.34 -5.78 31.76
CA GLY A 602 23.51 -6.83 32.35
C GLY A 602 22.89 -6.40 33.68
N ALA A 603 22.34 -5.19 33.73
CA ALA A 603 21.98 -4.49 34.96
C ALA A 603 20.47 -4.52 35.34
N GLY A 604 19.63 -5.15 34.53
CA GLY A 604 18.21 -5.39 34.86
C GLY A 604 18.03 -6.35 36.04
N ASP A 605 16.97 -6.15 36.83
CA ASP A 605 16.55 -7.12 37.85
C ASP A 605 15.60 -8.14 37.19
N PRO A 606 15.88 -9.45 37.24
CA PRO A 606 14.97 -10.47 36.70
C PRO A 606 13.56 -10.43 37.32
N LEU A 607 13.38 -9.77 38.47
CA LEU A 607 12.06 -9.57 39.08
C LEU A 607 11.23 -8.45 38.47
N ASP A 608 11.83 -7.56 37.69
CA ASP A 608 11.10 -6.53 36.95
C ASP A 608 10.64 -7.04 35.56
N GLU A 609 11.19 -8.16 35.09
CA GLU A 609 10.79 -8.85 33.86
C GLU A 609 9.58 -9.77 34.07
N SER A 610 8.51 -9.57 33.30
CA SER A 610 7.33 -10.43 33.35
C SER A 610 6.53 -10.53 32.05
N VAL A 611 5.88 -11.67 31.87
CA VAL A 611 4.93 -11.94 30.79
C VAL A 611 3.56 -12.20 31.40
N ARG A 612 2.55 -11.39 31.03
CA ARG A 612 1.17 -11.66 31.41
C ARG A 612 0.52 -12.54 30.36
N LEU A 613 0.05 -13.69 30.79
CA LEU A 613 -0.80 -14.60 30.02
C LEU A 613 -2.26 -14.32 30.39
N ARG A 614 -3.17 -14.44 29.42
CA ARG A 614 -4.63 -14.35 29.66
C ARG A 614 -5.35 -15.49 28.96
N ASN A 615 -6.31 -16.11 29.65
CA ASN A 615 -7.29 -16.95 28.98
C ASN A 615 -8.30 -16.05 28.26
N ALA A 616 -8.27 -16.07 26.93
CA ALA A 616 -9.20 -15.34 26.08
C ALA A 616 -10.18 -16.26 25.33
N ALA A 617 -10.36 -17.49 25.80
CA ALA A 617 -11.43 -18.41 25.44
C ALA A 617 -12.67 -18.22 26.33
N ALA A 618 -13.80 -18.81 25.91
CA ALA A 618 -15.05 -18.80 26.69
C ALA A 618 -15.10 -19.90 27.78
N GLU A 619 -14.15 -20.83 27.78
CA GLU A 619 -14.05 -21.95 28.74
C GLU A 619 -12.72 -21.87 29.53
N PRO A 620 -12.62 -22.49 30.72
CA PRO A 620 -11.38 -22.50 31.48
C PRO A 620 -10.26 -23.30 30.80
N ILE A 621 -9.03 -22.77 30.83
CA ILE A 621 -7.82 -23.42 30.28
C ILE A 621 -6.98 -23.97 31.43
N ASP A 622 -6.60 -25.25 31.37
CA ASP A 622 -5.64 -25.88 32.28
C ASP A 622 -4.22 -25.74 31.70
N LEU A 623 -3.36 -24.98 32.38
CA LEU A 623 -1.98 -24.70 31.97
C LEU A 623 -1.02 -25.88 32.18
N THR A 624 -1.49 -27.00 32.74
CA THR A 624 -0.68 -28.19 32.99
C THR A 624 -0.06 -28.74 31.70
N GLY A 625 1.26 -28.58 31.56
CA GLY A 625 2.03 -29.08 30.42
C GLY A 625 2.29 -28.05 29.32
N TYR A 626 1.80 -26.82 29.46
CA TYR A 626 2.19 -25.72 28.59
C TYR A 626 3.64 -25.31 28.88
N VAL A 627 4.33 -24.80 27.85
CA VAL A 627 5.71 -24.33 27.94
C VAL A 627 5.77 -22.88 27.46
N ILE A 628 6.46 -22.01 28.21
CA ILE A 628 6.85 -20.67 27.77
C ILE A 628 8.30 -20.68 27.29
N ASP A 629 8.57 -19.99 26.20
CA ASP A 629 9.86 -19.99 25.50
C ASP A 629 10.32 -18.55 25.24
N PHE A 630 11.46 -18.18 25.81
CA PHE A 630 12.15 -16.89 25.62
C PHE A 630 13.32 -17.13 24.66
N ASP A 631 13.05 -17.00 23.36
CA ASP A 631 13.98 -17.26 22.25
C ASP A 631 14.90 -18.51 22.41
N GLY A 632 14.28 -19.67 22.67
CA GLY A 632 14.95 -20.95 22.87
C GLY A 632 15.19 -21.32 24.35
N GLN A 633 14.89 -20.43 25.28
CA GLN A 633 14.97 -20.67 26.72
C GLN A 633 13.59 -21.08 27.28
N ARG A 634 13.34 -22.39 27.35
CA ARG A 634 12.04 -22.97 27.73
C ARG A 634 11.86 -23.25 29.22
N ASP A 635 10.68 -22.93 29.74
CA ASP A 635 10.21 -23.29 31.09
C ASP A 635 8.76 -23.83 31.07
N ASP A 636 8.45 -24.79 31.94
CA ASP A 636 7.09 -25.32 32.12
C ASP A 636 6.19 -24.32 32.88
N LEU A 637 4.95 -24.12 32.41
CA LEU A 637 3.94 -23.35 33.14
C LEU A 637 3.37 -24.13 34.34
N PRO A 638 2.86 -23.45 35.38
CA PRO A 638 2.33 -24.11 36.56
C PRO A 638 1.05 -24.88 36.25
N GLY A 639 0.81 -25.97 36.99
CA GLY A 639 -0.46 -26.70 36.97
C GLY A 639 -1.60 -25.89 37.61
N ALA A 640 -2.09 -24.89 36.88
CA ALA A 640 -3.12 -23.95 37.26
C ALA A 640 -4.20 -23.87 36.17
N THR A 641 -5.44 -23.54 36.55
CA THR A 641 -6.55 -23.37 35.61
C THR A 641 -6.98 -21.91 35.60
N LEU A 642 -6.95 -21.27 34.43
CA LEU A 642 -7.43 -19.90 34.24
C LEU A 642 -8.89 -19.92 33.76
N ALA A 643 -9.78 -19.24 34.48
CA ALA A 643 -11.13 -18.94 34.00
C ALA A 643 -11.10 -17.94 32.82
N PRO A 644 -12.21 -17.79 32.06
CA PRO A 644 -12.31 -16.76 31.01
C PRO A 644 -11.95 -15.36 31.51
N ASP A 645 -11.10 -14.65 30.76
CA ASP A 645 -10.45 -13.37 31.07
C ASP A 645 -9.57 -13.34 32.33
N GLU A 646 -9.29 -14.49 32.97
CA GLU A 646 -8.32 -14.58 34.06
C GLU A 646 -6.88 -14.57 33.53
N THR A 647 -5.97 -13.98 34.32
CA THR A 647 -4.59 -13.72 33.93
C THR A 647 -3.58 -14.35 34.89
N LEU A 648 -2.50 -14.92 34.34
CA LEU A 648 -1.30 -15.32 35.08
C LEU A 648 -0.13 -14.44 34.67
N THR A 649 0.56 -13.82 35.62
CA THR A 649 1.81 -13.11 35.37
C THR A 649 2.99 -14.04 35.66
N VAL A 650 3.76 -14.38 34.64
CA VAL A 650 4.98 -15.18 34.73
C VAL A 650 6.15 -14.22 34.89
N HIS A 651 6.76 -14.21 36.06
CA HIS A 651 7.93 -13.41 36.40
C HIS A 651 9.20 -14.23 36.17
N VAL A 652 10.22 -13.63 35.55
CA VAL A 652 11.48 -14.33 35.25
C VAL A 652 12.26 -14.66 36.52
N GLY A 653 12.31 -13.71 37.46
CA GLY A 653 13.07 -13.79 38.70
C GLY A 653 12.49 -14.73 39.77
N SER A 654 13.06 -14.66 40.97
CA SER A 654 12.75 -15.56 42.08
C SER A 654 11.76 -14.98 43.10
N GLY A 655 10.58 -15.61 43.25
CA GLY A 655 9.53 -15.13 44.14
C GLY A 655 8.78 -16.25 44.86
N THR A 656 7.47 -16.07 45.04
CA THR A 656 6.58 -17.08 45.62
C THR A 656 5.27 -17.08 44.86
N ASP A 657 4.99 -18.19 44.17
CA ASP A 657 3.80 -18.35 43.36
C ASP A 657 2.50 -18.02 44.12
N THR A 658 1.60 -17.34 43.43
CA THR A 658 0.26 -17.01 43.89
C THR A 658 -0.77 -17.66 42.95
N ALA A 659 -2.04 -17.23 43.01
CA ALA A 659 -3.02 -17.63 42.00
C ALA A 659 -2.88 -16.83 40.67
N ALA A 660 -2.21 -15.68 40.70
CA ALA A 660 -2.06 -14.76 39.58
C ALA A 660 -0.59 -14.46 39.22
N ASP A 661 0.36 -15.03 39.96
CA ASP A 661 1.81 -14.86 39.77
C ASP A 661 2.51 -16.23 39.80
N HIS A 662 3.43 -16.45 38.87
CA HIS A 662 4.34 -17.59 38.86
C HIS A 662 5.78 -17.11 38.65
N TYR A 663 6.74 -17.71 39.34
CA TYR A 663 8.14 -17.27 39.33
C TYR A 663 9.06 -18.37 38.80
N LEU A 664 9.70 -18.12 37.65
CA LEU A 664 10.63 -19.07 37.01
C LEU A 664 11.92 -19.27 37.83
N GLY A 665 12.27 -18.31 38.69
CA GLY A 665 13.40 -18.45 39.62
C GLY A 665 14.77 -18.27 38.97
N ARG A 666 14.82 -17.62 37.81
CA ARG A 666 16.09 -17.34 37.10
C ARG A 666 16.89 -16.28 37.84
N GLU A 667 18.22 -16.44 37.86
CA GLU A 667 19.17 -15.50 38.48
C GLU A 667 19.64 -14.38 37.52
N ALA A 668 19.19 -14.42 36.26
CA ALA A 668 19.60 -13.50 35.19
C ALA A 668 18.39 -13.12 34.32
N PRO A 669 18.39 -11.90 33.73
CA PRO A 669 17.37 -11.43 32.80
C PRO A 669 17.30 -12.28 31.52
N VAL A 670 16.10 -12.33 30.91
CA VAL A 670 15.75 -13.06 29.66
C VAL A 670 14.73 -12.30 28.80
N LEU A 671 14.56 -11.00 29.01
CA LEU A 671 13.81 -10.12 28.11
C LEU A 671 14.65 -8.88 27.81
N ASP A 672 15.17 -8.78 26.59
CA ASP A 672 15.90 -7.60 26.15
C ASP A 672 15.03 -6.47 25.54
N ASP A 673 15.53 -5.24 25.63
CA ASP A 673 14.93 -4.05 25.01
C ASP A 673 15.11 -4.02 23.47
N GLY A 674 15.78 -5.03 22.88
CA GLY A 674 15.88 -5.23 21.43
C GLY A 674 14.63 -5.87 20.83
N GLY A 675 13.71 -6.32 21.68
CA GLY A 675 12.43 -6.89 21.29
C GLY A 675 12.48 -8.41 21.26
N GLU A 676 12.81 -9.02 22.40
CA GLU A 676 12.82 -10.47 22.55
C GLU A 676 11.43 -11.09 22.28
N VAL A 677 11.41 -12.33 21.78
CA VAL A 677 10.18 -13.00 21.36
C VAL A 677 9.78 -14.07 22.35
N VAL A 678 8.62 -13.88 22.96
CA VAL A 678 7.98 -14.87 23.83
C VAL A 678 7.05 -15.75 23.00
N THR A 679 7.19 -17.07 23.16
CA THR A 679 6.31 -18.06 22.53
C THR A 679 5.71 -18.98 23.59
N LEU A 680 4.45 -19.38 23.44
CA LEU A 680 3.84 -20.45 24.21
C LEU A 680 3.63 -21.70 23.34
N TYR A 681 3.74 -22.86 23.97
CA TYR A 681 3.39 -24.17 23.42
C TYR A 681 2.37 -24.87 24.32
N ASP A 682 1.46 -25.65 23.74
CA ASP A 682 0.48 -26.49 24.46
C ASP A 682 1.10 -27.82 24.93
N PRO A 683 0.35 -28.66 25.68
CA PRO A 683 0.83 -29.95 26.16
C PRO A 683 1.07 -31.01 25.06
N ASP A 684 0.58 -30.80 23.84
CA ASP A 684 0.87 -31.66 22.69
C ASP A 684 2.15 -31.20 21.95
N GLY A 685 2.62 -29.99 22.24
CA GLY A 685 3.85 -29.39 21.73
C GLY A 685 3.64 -28.39 20.59
N GLU A 686 2.39 -28.07 20.26
CA GLU A 686 2.01 -27.12 19.22
C GLU A 686 2.10 -25.68 19.74
N ARG A 687 2.47 -24.75 18.87
CA ARG A 687 2.59 -23.32 19.23
C ARG A 687 1.21 -22.68 19.42
N THR A 688 0.96 -22.07 20.58
CA THR A 688 -0.36 -21.51 20.93
C THR A 688 -0.47 -20.02 20.78
N THR A 689 0.63 -19.29 20.98
CA THR A 689 0.73 -17.83 20.79
C THR A 689 2.21 -17.43 20.72
N ARG A 690 2.53 -16.39 19.94
CA ARG A 690 3.87 -15.81 19.82
C ARG A 690 3.72 -14.30 19.84
N ARG A 691 4.54 -13.60 20.63
CA ARG A 691 4.53 -12.15 20.70
C ARG A 691 5.94 -11.61 20.91
N ARG A 692 6.30 -10.61 20.12
CA ARG A 692 7.53 -9.85 20.28
C ARG A 692 7.32 -8.74 21.32
N TYR A 693 8.32 -8.47 22.15
CA TYR A 693 8.34 -7.26 22.97
C TYR A 693 8.53 -6.03 22.08
N VAL A 694 7.72 -5.00 22.28
CA VAL A 694 7.81 -3.69 21.64
C VAL A 694 7.72 -2.67 22.79
N GLY A 695 8.78 -1.88 22.97
CA GLY A 695 9.01 -1.05 24.18
C GLY A 695 8.18 0.23 24.27
#